data_AF-A0A2E1U158-F1
#
_entry.id   AF-A0A2E1U158-F1
#
_cell.length_a   1.000
_cell.length_b   1.000
_cell.length_c   1.000
_cell.angle_alpha   90.00
_cell.angle_beta   90.00
_cell.angle_gamma   90.00
#
_symmetry.space_group_name_H-M   'P 1'
#
loop_
_entity.id
_entity.type
_entity.pdbx_description
1 polymer ?
#
loop_
_entity_poly.entity_id
_entity_poly.type
_entity_poly.pdbx_seq_one_letter_code
_entity_poly.pdbx_strand_id
1 'polypeptide(L)'
;MALVGGVSYCHSDTLVLFSQARSLSATGSCPWDDKADGLVVGEGVVMFLLCSLEHARTHKLPIRAVVRSCSLASDGRGKSLWSPRREGQVLAMRRAHDQLRDGVPLQYVEAHATSTALGDATEAEAMTEVFPGLTPGNKKIPIGSVKANIGHTLETAGAAGILKAILAIENKTIPPVANCRNLSGDINWADAPFRLPQKAEHWERVSFRVPRRVAVNAFGIGGLNSHIVLDEWVSEESDQLVNRISPVAVSQETKDRCFHRPEEPIAIVGVENVLPGALAYESFCRLVLTDDDPKSEIPRERWDKDKFCRTDDTSAGRSPVARGGIISGFEYDWRRHKVPPKQIAQASPLQFMILDAVDRAIIGFGKEKHFDQLRNRTGVVAGTMFGGEFSTQLQMGLRLPWFQSMLVHAAMERGLGAEVARNLAEEFQQQCLKNMPALLDETGSFTASSLASRITKSFDLHGGGVAIDAGILAAPASLMCCVDQLRSGDNDAMICIAAHQDMSINRFDAMHKLGLLSERTGAAPFDKKSAGSFPAEGCGVFILRRLSDACKSNEPILGIIRGVGAGTDSISWRASASASARGLQDSDMEPDEVDAFSWLGSGIPSVDRHEMEGLARTYGFGERKLPRPITTPLARFGHLAAAAGLPPLLQGLEAVRSGKQPHVFGLSSLGDMATAHQWLVEPTKNNPTQIETAGNKPVVAVHLGDGKDSAFHVVMQGYSEIGLQGSDESSLLSGLQKPPTILIDRTLESMEKVSMQERDSVARSGEKKFQRPMHFDATERRRSRMKENASKPQVPQAHSPGVVQETQPIERKVTNGAAVYSSPKEAPQAVEDAVRYSLDELSTFLTNFVVEQTGYPPEIVELDADLEADLGIDSIKKAQLFGEIGEYFSIPPRTDLSLDEFPTLRHVLDFLAIETKTSSKTSPSVLQEADARLNESSKSSARQNGSPQSQNYKEFQDEERISSLATVEKTYTHTELAEFLVTFVVEQTGYPSDIVELDADLEADLGIDSIKKAQLFGEIGEYFSIPPRADLSLDAFPTLQHVLDFLVEATCSSQVASDVYEAEFTNSEPDSAGLFADSLSRDSFSSTTNGVAEAVSSSKRSTSHSVEELSSFLTNFVVEQTGYPPDIVELDADLEADLGIDSIKKAQLFGEIGEYFSIPPRADLSLDEFPTLRHVLEFLVRETAA
;
A
#
# COMPACT_ATOMS: atom_id res chain seq x y z
N MET A 1 19.95 28.57 -5.89
CA MET A 1 20.59 27.54 -5.02
C MET A 1 19.49 26.90 -4.18
N ALA A 2 19.66 25.68 -3.73
CA ALA A 2 18.71 24.95 -2.89
C ALA A 2 19.43 24.26 -1.72
N LEU A 3 18.75 24.12 -0.58
CA LEU A 3 19.16 23.21 0.48
C LEU A 3 18.35 21.92 0.34
N VAL A 4 19.04 20.78 0.32
CA VAL A 4 18.44 19.45 0.14
C VAL A 4 19.11 18.49 1.11
N GLY A 5 18.36 17.60 1.75
CA GLY A 5 18.89 16.74 2.80
C GLY A 5 17.83 15.86 3.42
N GLY A 6 18.22 15.15 4.49
CA GLY A 6 17.33 14.34 5.32
C GLY A 6 17.47 14.71 6.79
N VAL A 7 16.37 14.55 7.53
CA VAL A 7 16.28 14.69 8.98
C VAL A 7 15.46 13.51 9.50
N SER A 8 15.96 12.78 10.49
CA SER A 8 15.20 11.77 11.22
C SER A 8 15.59 11.76 12.70
N TYR A 9 14.63 11.45 13.55
CA TYR A 9 14.77 11.37 15.01
C TYR A 9 13.93 10.18 15.51
N CYS A 10 14.56 9.24 16.21
CA CYS A 10 13.94 7.97 16.55
C CYS A 10 13.25 8.02 17.92
N HIS A 11 11.99 7.61 18.00
CA HIS A 11 11.25 7.50 19.26
C HIS A 11 10.81 6.05 19.52
N SER A 12 10.43 5.75 20.77
CA SER A 12 9.82 4.46 21.16
C SER A 12 8.70 4.02 20.22
N ASP A 13 7.90 4.98 19.77
CA ASP A 13 6.75 4.84 18.89
C ASP A 13 7.15 4.19 17.56
N THR A 14 8.26 4.64 16.98
CA THR A 14 8.85 4.12 15.75
C THR A 14 9.34 2.67 15.92
N LEU A 15 9.98 2.38 17.06
CA LEU A 15 10.45 1.03 17.38
C LEU A 15 9.29 0.06 17.59
N VAL A 16 8.20 0.48 18.23
CA VAL A 16 6.99 -0.34 18.39
C VAL A 16 6.38 -0.67 17.02
N LEU A 17 6.23 0.32 16.13
CA LEU A 17 5.68 0.11 14.78
C LEU A 17 6.52 -0.88 13.95
N PHE A 18 7.86 -0.72 13.91
CA PHE A 18 8.72 -1.68 13.22
C PHE A 18 8.79 -3.06 13.90
N SER A 19 8.60 -3.13 15.23
CA SER A 19 8.47 -4.40 15.94
C SER A 19 7.15 -5.11 15.63
N GLN A 20 6.05 -4.37 15.43
CA GLN A 20 4.76 -4.93 15.00
C GLN A 20 4.85 -5.45 13.55
N ALA A 21 5.51 -4.69 12.67
CA ALA A 21 5.82 -5.11 11.30
C ALA A 21 6.94 -6.16 11.19
N ARG A 22 7.42 -6.73 12.32
CA ARG A 22 8.51 -7.71 12.42
C ARG A 22 9.78 -7.36 11.64
N SER A 23 10.04 -6.07 11.41
CA SER A 23 11.13 -5.61 10.53
C SER A 23 12.44 -5.36 11.28
N LEU A 24 12.43 -5.40 12.62
CA LEU A 24 13.59 -5.11 13.46
C LEU A 24 14.51 -6.33 13.62
N SER A 25 15.81 -6.10 13.46
CA SER A 25 16.86 -7.07 13.75
C SER A 25 16.90 -7.45 15.24
N ALA A 26 17.16 -8.73 15.52
CA ALA A 26 17.48 -9.20 16.87
C ALA A 26 19.00 -9.28 17.13
N THR A 27 19.82 -9.36 16.08
CA THR A 27 21.26 -9.67 16.16
C THR A 27 22.19 -8.49 15.83
N GLY A 28 21.77 -7.55 14.99
CA GLY A 28 22.49 -6.33 14.61
C GLY A 28 22.46 -6.05 13.10
N SER A 29 22.82 -4.83 12.69
CA SER A 29 22.86 -4.50 11.25
C SER A 29 24.05 -5.17 10.56
N CYS A 30 23.76 -6.15 9.71
CA CYS A 30 24.70 -6.93 8.93
C CYS A 30 24.20 -7.09 7.47
N PRO A 31 24.14 -6.00 6.67
CA PRO A 31 23.65 -6.08 5.29
C PRO A 31 24.47 -7.08 4.46
N TRP A 32 23.78 -7.83 3.60
CA TRP A 32 24.32 -8.93 2.78
C TRP A 32 24.86 -10.16 3.52
N ASP A 33 24.76 -10.23 4.86
CA ASP A 33 25.25 -11.35 5.67
C ASP A 33 24.25 -12.51 5.72
N ASP A 34 24.73 -13.74 5.97
CA ASP A 34 23.86 -14.92 6.17
C ASP A 34 22.94 -14.82 7.41
N LYS A 35 23.09 -13.77 8.22
CA LYS A 35 22.29 -13.49 9.43
C LYS A 35 21.48 -12.19 9.33
N ALA A 36 21.20 -11.72 8.11
CA ALA A 36 20.38 -10.54 7.83
C ALA A 36 18.89 -10.71 8.26
N ASP A 37 18.65 -10.59 9.56
CA ASP A 37 17.38 -10.85 10.25
C ASP A 37 16.42 -9.65 10.36
N GLY A 38 16.84 -8.45 9.95
CA GLY A 38 16.05 -7.23 10.06
C GLY A 38 16.88 -5.94 10.02
N LEU A 39 16.23 -4.79 10.10
CA LEU A 39 16.90 -3.49 10.21
C LEU A 39 17.14 -3.09 11.67
N VAL A 40 18.25 -2.39 11.93
CA VAL A 40 18.44 -1.62 13.17
C VAL A 40 18.11 -0.17 12.86
N VAL A 41 17.16 0.45 13.58
CA VAL A 41 16.81 1.86 13.35
C VAL A 41 17.93 2.77 13.86
N GLY A 42 18.23 3.82 13.08
CA GLY A 42 19.11 4.93 13.48
C GLY A 42 18.41 6.28 13.33
N GLU A 43 19.11 7.35 13.66
CA GLU A 43 18.66 8.73 13.49
C GLU A 43 19.79 9.64 12.98
N GLY A 44 19.48 10.86 12.56
CA GLY A 44 20.51 11.80 12.12
C GLY A 44 20.00 12.94 11.24
N VAL A 45 20.95 13.78 10.80
CA VAL A 45 20.72 14.89 9.87
C VAL A 45 21.86 14.95 8.87
N VAL A 46 21.54 15.07 7.59
CA VAL A 46 22.50 15.34 6.51
C VAL A 46 21.93 16.42 5.60
N MET A 47 22.71 17.46 5.29
CA MET A 47 22.29 18.61 4.49
C MET A 47 23.34 18.97 3.43
N PHE A 48 22.86 19.25 2.22
CA PHE A 48 23.65 19.63 1.05
C PHE A 48 23.19 20.99 0.51
N LEU A 49 24.13 21.79 0.01
CA LEU A 49 23.85 23.05 -0.68
C LEU A 49 24.07 22.85 -2.19
N LEU A 50 22.98 22.85 -2.95
CA LEU A 50 22.96 22.59 -4.39
C LEU A 50 22.83 23.88 -5.21
N CYS A 51 23.46 23.90 -6.37
CA CYS A 51 23.28 24.92 -7.41
C CYS A 51 23.61 24.32 -8.78
N SER A 52 23.21 24.98 -9.87
CA SER A 52 23.62 24.53 -11.21
C SER A 52 25.15 24.59 -11.33
N LEU A 53 25.72 23.64 -12.06
CA LEU A 53 27.17 23.53 -12.22
C LEU A 53 27.77 24.78 -12.90
N GLU A 54 27.02 25.42 -13.79
CA GLU A 54 27.36 26.73 -14.35
C GLU A 54 27.43 27.83 -13.26
N HIS A 55 26.42 27.90 -12.38
CA HIS A 55 26.43 28.89 -11.28
C HIS A 55 27.62 28.67 -10.34
N ALA A 56 27.95 27.41 -10.03
CA ALA A 56 29.13 27.05 -9.25
C ALA A 56 30.44 27.49 -9.94
N ARG A 57 30.60 27.22 -11.24
CA ARG A 57 31.77 27.62 -12.04
C ARG A 57 31.92 29.14 -12.11
N THR A 58 30.85 29.85 -12.46
CA THR A 58 30.83 31.32 -12.61
C THR A 58 31.18 32.05 -11.31
N HIS A 59 30.68 31.57 -10.17
CA HIS A 59 30.97 32.16 -8.85
C HIS A 59 32.16 31.51 -8.13
N LYS A 60 32.84 30.54 -8.77
CA LYS A 60 34.00 29.78 -8.24
C LYS A 60 33.72 29.13 -6.88
N LEU A 61 32.53 28.58 -6.72
CA LEU A 61 32.12 27.86 -5.52
C LEU A 61 32.84 26.50 -5.43
N PRO A 62 33.14 25.99 -4.21
CA PRO A 62 33.75 24.68 -4.03
C PRO A 62 32.76 23.56 -4.38
N ILE A 63 33.02 22.84 -5.47
CA ILE A 63 32.24 21.67 -5.89
C ILE A 63 32.81 20.42 -5.21
N ARG A 64 31.94 19.67 -4.50
CA ARG A 64 32.30 18.43 -3.78
C ARG A 64 32.13 17.20 -4.68
N ALA A 65 30.98 17.11 -5.33
CA ALA A 65 30.63 16.14 -6.38
C ALA A 65 29.61 16.78 -7.34
N VAL A 66 29.31 16.11 -8.45
CA VAL A 66 28.30 16.54 -9.43
C VAL A 66 27.17 15.50 -9.48
N VAL A 67 25.93 15.90 -9.21
CA VAL A 67 24.75 15.08 -9.52
C VAL A 67 24.61 15.02 -11.05
N ARG A 68 24.57 13.81 -11.60
CA ARG A 68 24.52 13.57 -13.06
C ARG A 68 23.11 13.22 -13.52
N SER A 69 22.43 12.36 -12.76
CA SER A 69 21.02 12.02 -12.93
C SER A 69 20.41 11.65 -11.58
N CYS A 70 19.09 11.76 -11.51
CA CYS A 70 18.25 11.31 -10.41
C CYS A 70 16.99 10.72 -11.04
N SER A 71 16.51 9.60 -10.52
CA SER A 71 15.24 9.02 -10.93
C SER A 71 14.32 8.77 -9.75
N LEU A 72 13.03 8.69 -10.08
CA LEU A 72 12.00 8.09 -9.25
C LEU A 72 11.31 7.00 -10.06
N ALA A 73 10.90 5.94 -9.38
CA ALA A 73 9.97 4.93 -9.87
C ALA A 73 9.15 4.39 -8.70
N SER A 74 8.11 3.63 -9.02
CA SER A 74 7.30 2.92 -8.04
C SER A 74 7.08 1.48 -8.49
N ASP A 75 6.87 0.59 -7.54
CA ASP A 75 6.70 -0.87 -7.76
C ASP A 75 5.46 -1.26 -8.59
N GLY A 76 4.61 -0.29 -8.96
CA GLY A 76 3.28 -0.56 -9.51
C GLY A 76 2.42 -1.33 -8.52
N ARG A 77 1.53 -2.18 -9.05
CA ARG A 77 0.67 -3.09 -8.28
C ARG A 77 1.48 -4.21 -7.61
N GLY A 78 1.03 -4.71 -6.45
CA GLY A 78 1.68 -5.84 -5.77
C GLY A 78 0.95 -6.31 -4.51
N LYS A 79 1.20 -7.55 -4.08
CA LYS A 79 0.46 -8.24 -2.99
C LYS A 79 0.50 -7.52 -1.63
N SER A 80 1.62 -6.88 -1.30
CA SER A 80 1.84 -6.24 0.01
C SER A 80 2.32 -4.79 -0.15
N LEU A 81 2.01 -3.94 0.83
CA LEU A 81 2.58 -2.60 0.94
C LEU A 81 4.08 -2.66 1.27
N TRP A 82 4.48 -3.65 2.07
CA TRP A 82 5.81 -3.76 2.70
C TRP A 82 6.84 -4.48 1.85
N SER A 83 6.45 -5.53 1.14
CA SER A 83 7.36 -6.29 0.28
C SER A 83 7.88 -5.41 -0.85
N PRO A 84 9.20 -5.33 -1.07
CA PRO A 84 9.77 -4.62 -2.22
C PRO A 84 9.53 -5.40 -3.51
N ARG A 85 9.51 -4.72 -4.65
CA ARG A 85 9.56 -5.36 -5.97
C ARG A 85 10.85 -5.06 -6.73
N ARG A 86 11.37 -6.10 -7.37
CA ARG A 86 12.53 -6.10 -8.27
C ARG A 86 12.34 -5.13 -9.44
N GLU A 87 11.15 -5.14 -10.05
CA GLU A 87 10.84 -4.39 -11.28
C GLU A 87 10.85 -2.87 -11.06
N GLY A 88 10.30 -2.41 -9.93
CA GLY A 88 10.31 -0.99 -9.56
C GLY A 88 11.72 -0.46 -9.30
N GLN A 89 12.61 -1.30 -8.75
CA GLN A 89 14.02 -0.97 -8.54
C GLN A 89 14.80 -0.94 -9.88
N VAL A 90 14.63 -1.98 -10.71
CA VAL A 90 15.16 -2.05 -12.08
C VAL A 90 14.77 -0.80 -12.88
N LEU A 91 13.51 -0.38 -12.80
CA LEU A 91 12.98 0.79 -13.49
C LEU A 91 13.59 2.11 -12.99
N ALA A 92 13.78 2.27 -11.68
CA ALA A 92 14.49 3.43 -11.13
C ALA A 92 15.94 3.50 -11.66
N MET A 93 16.67 2.38 -11.60
CA MET A 93 18.07 2.33 -12.03
C MET A 93 18.22 2.58 -13.54
N ARG A 94 17.39 1.93 -14.37
CA ARG A 94 17.38 2.15 -15.84
C ARG A 94 17.11 3.61 -16.18
N ARG A 95 16.05 4.24 -15.62
CA ARG A 95 15.72 5.66 -15.87
C ARG A 95 16.89 6.60 -15.60
N ALA A 96 17.62 6.40 -14.51
CA ALA A 96 18.76 7.24 -14.17
C ALA A 96 19.95 7.03 -15.12
N HIS A 97 20.15 5.82 -15.64
CA HIS A 97 21.25 5.50 -16.56
C HIS A 97 20.93 5.83 -18.03
N ASP A 98 19.67 5.75 -18.48
CA ASP A 98 19.25 6.09 -19.84
C ASP A 98 19.45 7.57 -20.21
N GLN A 99 19.47 8.43 -19.20
CA GLN A 99 19.85 9.86 -19.27
C GLN A 99 21.37 10.06 -19.50
N LEU A 100 22.21 9.08 -19.19
CA LEU A 100 23.67 9.21 -19.11
C LEU A 100 24.39 8.62 -20.33
N ARG A 101 24.22 9.28 -21.48
CA ARG A 101 24.84 8.88 -22.76
C ARG A 101 26.27 9.40 -22.94
N ASP A 102 27.01 9.53 -21.84
CA ASP A 102 28.36 10.11 -21.79
C ASP A 102 29.50 9.08 -21.87
N GLY A 103 29.19 7.79 -21.68
CA GLY A 103 30.13 6.67 -21.76
C GLY A 103 31.02 6.49 -20.52
N VAL A 104 30.71 7.14 -19.40
CA VAL A 104 31.42 6.95 -18.12
C VAL A 104 30.81 5.77 -17.36
N PRO A 105 31.55 4.68 -17.13
CA PRO A 105 31.01 3.50 -16.46
C PRO A 105 30.85 3.71 -14.95
N LEU A 106 29.87 3.01 -14.38
CA LEU A 106 29.62 2.91 -12.96
C LEU A 106 30.78 2.17 -12.27
N GLN A 107 31.27 2.68 -11.13
CA GLN A 107 32.49 2.19 -10.47
C GLN A 107 32.32 1.82 -8.99
N TYR A 108 31.29 2.32 -8.32
CA TYR A 108 30.91 1.97 -6.95
C TYR A 108 29.39 2.16 -6.80
N VAL A 109 28.76 1.41 -5.89
CA VAL A 109 27.33 1.57 -5.57
C VAL A 109 27.14 1.61 -4.07
N GLU A 110 26.49 2.67 -3.59
CA GLU A 110 25.97 2.78 -2.24
C GLU A 110 24.52 2.28 -2.23
N ALA A 111 24.34 1.03 -1.84
CA ALA A 111 23.08 0.30 -1.92
C ALA A 111 22.08 0.70 -0.83
N HIS A 112 20.82 0.33 -1.02
CA HIS A 112 19.80 0.49 0.01
C HIS A 112 19.98 -0.52 1.16
N ALA A 113 20.41 -1.75 0.88
CA ALA A 113 20.65 -2.90 1.76
C ALA A 113 20.58 -2.60 3.26
N THR A 114 19.56 -3.20 3.88
CA THR A 114 19.04 -2.87 5.21
C THR A 114 19.34 -3.93 6.26
N SER A 115 19.93 -5.06 5.86
CA SER A 115 20.00 -6.32 6.63
C SER A 115 18.65 -7.04 6.77
N THR A 116 17.71 -6.85 5.84
CA THR A 116 16.54 -7.73 5.69
C THR A 116 16.81 -8.69 4.53
N ALA A 117 16.82 -10.01 4.78
CA ALA A 117 17.17 -11.02 3.76
C ALA A 117 16.47 -10.79 2.40
N LEU A 118 15.12 -10.75 2.38
CA LEU A 118 14.32 -10.49 1.18
C LEU A 118 14.66 -9.16 0.50
N GLY A 119 14.89 -8.09 1.27
CA GLY A 119 15.17 -6.76 0.74
C GLY A 119 16.56 -6.64 0.12
N ASP A 120 17.57 -7.19 0.79
CA ASP A 120 18.95 -7.25 0.31
C ASP A 120 19.05 -8.18 -0.92
N ALA A 121 18.33 -9.32 -0.95
CA ALA A 121 18.23 -10.21 -2.13
C ALA A 121 17.53 -9.54 -3.33
N THR A 122 16.37 -8.91 -3.13
CA THR A 122 15.64 -8.19 -4.19
C THR A 122 16.51 -7.10 -4.85
N GLU A 123 17.30 -6.37 -4.05
CA GLU A 123 18.24 -5.37 -4.57
C GLU A 123 19.41 -6.02 -5.32
N ALA A 124 19.94 -7.15 -4.86
CA ALA A 124 20.99 -7.90 -5.57
C ALA A 124 20.53 -8.38 -6.96
N GLU A 125 19.30 -8.89 -7.07
CA GLU A 125 18.69 -9.29 -8.35
C GLU A 125 18.49 -8.09 -9.30
N ALA A 126 17.92 -7.00 -8.78
CA ALA A 126 17.66 -5.79 -9.56
C ALA A 126 18.96 -5.16 -10.09
N MET A 127 20.03 -5.15 -9.28
CA MET A 127 21.37 -4.73 -9.71
C MET A 127 21.98 -5.69 -10.74
N THR A 128 21.68 -6.99 -10.63
CA THR A 128 22.16 -8.02 -11.56
C THR A 128 21.56 -7.86 -12.96
N GLU A 129 20.30 -7.44 -13.09
CA GLU A 129 19.71 -7.14 -14.40
C GLU A 129 20.22 -5.84 -15.03
N VAL A 130 20.48 -4.79 -14.23
CA VAL A 130 20.73 -3.44 -14.76
C VAL A 130 22.22 -3.13 -14.98
N PHE A 131 23.13 -3.68 -14.19
CA PHE A 131 24.56 -3.33 -14.29
C PHE A 131 25.34 -3.95 -15.47
N PRO A 132 24.94 -5.05 -16.14
CA PRO A 132 25.57 -5.50 -17.37
C PRO A 132 25.63 -4.39 -18.42
N GLY A 133 26.83 -4.14 -18.97
CA GLY A 133 27.09 -3.03 -19.90
C GLY A 133 27.32 -1.65 -19.26
N LEU A 134 26.98 -1.44 -17.98
CA LEU A 134 27.27 -0.21 -17.24
C LEU A 134 28.63 -0.24 -16.51
N THR A 135 29.21 -1.41 -16.29
CA THR A 135 30.46 -1.61 -15.52
C THR A 135 31.73 -1.48 -16.38
N PRO A 136 32.92 -1.28 -15.77
CA PRO A 136 34.16 -1.03 -16.50
C PRO A 136 34.78 -2.34 -17.02
N GLY A 137 34.28 -2.85 -18.15
CA GLY A 137 34.86 -3.98 -18.89
C GLY A 137 34.68 -5.32 -18.18
N ASN A 138 33.43 -5.72 -17.95
CA ASN A 138 33.00 -6.98 -17.31
C ASN A 138 33.63 -7.25 -15.93
N LYS A 139 34.07 -6.21 -15.21
CA LYS A 139 34.58 -6.32 -13.84
C LYS A 139 33.45 -6.17 -12.83
N LYS A 140 33.42 -7.07 -11.83
CA LYS A 140 32.54 -6.94 -10.66
C LYS A 140 32.84 -5.66 -9.88
N ILE A 141 31.89 -4.74 -9.83
CA ILE A 141 32.05 -3.45 -9.14
C ILE A 141 31.82 -3.58 -7.63
N PRO A 142 32.51 -2.80 -6.78
CA PRO A 142 32.22 -2.77 -5.35
C PRO A 142 30.82 -2.21 -5.07
N ILE A 143 30.05 -2.92 -4.25
CA ILE A 143 28.82 -2.44 -3.59
C ILE A 143 29.08 -2.22 -2.09
N GLY A 144 28.24 -1.43 -1.42
CA GLY A 144 28.21 -1.36 0.04
C GLY A 144 27.05 -0.54 0.60
N SER A 145 26.80 -0.66 1.90
CA SER A 145 25.74 0.09 2.60
C SER A 145 26.28 0.75 3.87
N VAL A 146 25.94 2.01 4.10
CA VAL A 146 26.25 2.78 5.32
C VAL A 146 25.45 2.27 6.53
N LYS A 147 24.34 1.56 6.31
CA LYS A 147 23.46 1.07 7.38
C LYS A 147 24.18 0.05 8.28
N ALA A 148 25.13 -0.69 7.72
CA ALA A 148 26.07 -1.53 8.46
C ALA A 148 26.86 -0.78 9.57
N ASN A 149 27.03 0.54 9.43
CA ASN A 149 27.78 1.38 10.38
C ASN A 149 26.89 2.17 11.35
N ILE A 150 25.69 2.60 10.92
CA ILE A 150 24.85 3.58 11.65
C ILE A 150 23.37 3.17 11.79
N GLY A 151 23.00 1.98 11.33
CA GLY A 151 21.60 1.56 11.19
C GLY A 151 20.89 2.26 10.03
N HIS A 152 19.60 1.96 9.87
CA HIS A 152 18.71 2.64 8.94
C HIS A 152 18.25 3.97 9.55
N THR A 153 18.85 5.09 9.15
CA THR A 153 18.50 6.46 9.61
C THR A 153 17.20 7.01 8.97
N LEU A 154 16.23 6.11 8.75
CA LEU A 154 14.90 6.35 8.16
C LEU A 154 14.93 7.34 6.98
N GLU A 155 14.29 8.51 7.11
CA GLU A 155 14.20 9.56 6.08
C GLU A 155 15.57 10.14 5.67
N THR A 156 16.60 9.95 6.50
CA THR A 156 17.98 10.41 6.25
C THR A 156 18.83 9.35 5.56
N ALA A 157 18.36 8.11 5.40
CA ALA A 157 19.19 6.98 4.94
C ALA A 157 19.81 7.20 3.55
N GLY A 158 19.05 7.72 2.58
CA GLY A 158 19.57 8.07 1.26
C GLY A 158 20.60 9.21 1.31
N ALA A 159 20.36 10.24 2.14
CA ALA A 159 21.29 11.35 2.31
C ALA A 159 22.59 10.92 3.02
N ALA A 160 22.52 9.98 3.96
CA ALA A 160 23.70 9.35 4.57
C ALA A 160 24.52 8.54 3.55
N GLY A 161 23.85 7.84 2.64
CA GLY A 161 24.49 7.17 1.50
C GLY A 161 25.21 8.15 0.57
N ILE A 162 24.53 9.23 0.15
CA ILE A 162 25.13 10.30 -0.65
C ILE A 162 26.36 10.92 0.04
N LEU A 163 26.30 11.13 1.36
CA LEU A 163 27.44 11.65 2.13
C LEU A 163 28.63 10.68 2.12
N LYS A 164 28.40 9.38 2.33
CA LYS A 164 29.46 8.34 2.23
C LYS A 164 30.04 8.27 0.81
N ALA A 165 29.20 8.34 -0.23
CA ALA A 165 29.62 8.37 -1.62
C ALA A 165 30.53 9.58 -1.96
N ILE A 166 30.16 10.78 -1.50
CA ILE A 166 30.99 11.99 -1.65
C ILE A 166 32.32 11.85 -0.91
N LEU A 167 32.31 11.33 0.32
CA LEU A 167 33.53 11.10 1.09
C LEU A 167 34.44 10.04 0.44
N ALA A 168 33.87 9.00 -0.19
CA ALA A 168 34.61 7.97 -0.93
C ALA A 168 35.31 8.54 -2.18
N ILE A 169 34.63 9.44 -2.92
CA ILE A 169 35.22 10.20 -4.03
C ILE A 169 36.41 11.04 -3.55
N GLU A 170 36.22 11.84 -2.49
CA GLU A 170 37.21 12.81 -2.00
C GLU A 170 38.46 12.14 -1.42
N ASN A 171 38.26 11.10 -0.61
CA ASN A 171 39.34 10.29 -0.05
C ASN A 171 39.88 9.25 -1.05
N LYS A 172 39.30 9.17 -2.27
CA LYS A 172 39.71 8.27 -3.36
C LYS A 172 39.81 6.82 -2.87
N THR A 173 38.85 6.41 -2.06
CA THR A 173 38.89 5.16 -1.29
C THR A 173 37.49 4.59 -1.20
N ILE A 174 37.33 3.32 -1.57
CA ILE A 174 36.11 2.54 -1.32
C ILE A 174 36.22 1.99 0.11
N PRO A 175 35.31 2.34 1.03
CA PRO A 175 35.30 1.77 2.37
C PRO A 175 34.93 0.27 2.34
N PRO A 176 35.36 -0.53 3.34
CA PRO A 176 34.82 -1.87 3.51
C PRO A 176 33.35 -1.82 3.92
N VAL A 177 32.62 -2.91 3.67
CA VAL A 177 31.33 -3.15 4.32
C VAL A 177 31.57 -3.68 5.73
N ALA A 178 30.88 -3.11 6.71
CA ALA A 178 30.93 -3.57 8.09
C ALA A 178 30.01 -4.76 8.34
N ASN A 179 30.31 -5.52 9.39
CA ASN A 179 29.50 -6.58 9.99
C ASN A 179 29.15 -7.81 9.13
N CYS A 180 29.24 -7.75 7.80
CA CYS A 180 29.22 -8.94 6.94
C CYS A 180 30.50 -9.78 7.14
N ARG A 181 30.30 -11.06 7.47
CA ARG A 181 31.33 -12.10 7.67
C ARG A 181 31.15 -13.24 6.69
N ASN A 182 29.91 -13.66 6.50
CA ASN A 182 29.48 -14.71 5.59
C ASN A 182 28.62 -14.04 4.50
N LEU A 183 28.68 -14.53 3.28
CA LEU A 183 27.77 -14.03 2.23
C LEU A 183 26.43 -14.74 2.37
N SER A 184 25.30 -14.01 2.27
CA SER A 184 23.99 -14.67 2.20
C SER A 184 23.91 -15.62 0.99
N GLY A 185 23.29 -16.79 1.19
CA GLY A 185 22.99 -17.75 0.14
C GLY A 185 21.83 -17.33 -0.78
N ASP A 186 20.99 -16.38 -0.35
CA ASP A 186 19.85 -15.85 -1.12
C ASP A 186 20.27 -15.02 -2.35
N ILE A 187 21.58 -14.93 -2.62
CA ILE A 187 22.18 -14.08 -3.65
C ILE A 187 23.18 -14.91 -4.46
N ASN A 188 22.98 -15.02 -5.77
CA ASN A 188 23.96 -15.61 -6.67
C ASN A 188 25.19 -14.68 -6.83
N TRP A 189 26.16 -14.81 -5.92
CA TRP A 189 27.43 -14.10 -5.96
C TRP A 189 28.37 -14.54 -7.10
N ALA A 190 28.10 -15.68 -7.74
CA ALA A 190 28.89 -16.18 -8.87
C ALA A 190 28.63 -15.35 -10.14
N ASP A 191 27.37 -15.04 -10.43
CA ASP A 191 26.97 -14.25 -11.61
C ASP A 191 26.80 -12.75 -11.33
N ALA A 192 26.55 -12.35 -10.07
CA ALA A 192 26.39 -10.95 -9.68
C ALA A 192 27.46 -10.02 -10.28
N PRO A 193 27.11 -8.93 -10.99
CA PRO A 193 28.06 -7.98 -11.60
C PRO A 193 28.75 -7.07 -10.57
N PHE A 194 28.70 -7.43 -9.29
CA PHE A 194 29.20 -6.68 -8.15
C PHE A 194 29.87 -7.59 -7.10
N ARG A 195 30.52 -6.99 -6.11
CA ARG A 195 31.26 -7.66 -5.03
C ARG A 195 31.28 -6.81 -3.76
N LEU A 196 31.49 -7.44 -2.60
CA LEU A 196 31.65 -6.72 -1.34
C LEU A 196 33.15 -6.44 -1.04
N PRO A 197 33.54 -5.18 -0.76
CA PRO A 197 34.88 -4.85 -0.30
C PRO A 197 35.04 -5.26 1.17
N GLN A 198 35.89 -6.25 1.42
CA GLN A 198 36.22 -6.76 2.77
C GLN A 198 37.33 -5.94 3.48
N LYS A 199 37.91 -4.94 2.80
CA LYS A 199 38.91 -4.01 3.32
C LYS A 199 38.79 -2.67 2.59
N ALA A 200 39.38 -1.61 3.13
CA ALA A 200 39.48 -0.34 2.40
C ALA A 200 40.35 -0.51 1.15
N GLU A 201 39.84 -0.07 0.00
CA GLU A 201 40.51 -0.19 -1.31
C GLU A 201 40.77 1.19 -1.91
N HIS A 202 41.94 1.41 -2.51
CA HIS A 202 42.18 2.65 -3.23
C HIS A 202 41.32 2.68 -4.50
N TRP A 203 40.46 3.70 -4.61
CA TRP A 203 39.59 3.88 -5.75
C TRP A 203 40.36 4.61 -6.85
N GLU A 204 40.95 3.86 -7.78
CA GLU A 204 41.56 4.42 -8.99
C GLU A 204 40.49 4.83 -10.01
N ARG A 205 40.79 5.83 -10.87
CA ARG A 205 39.93 6.17 -12.01
C ARG A 205 40.18 5.17 -13.15
N VAL A 206 39.13 4.77 -13.86
CA VAL A 206 39.21 3.88 -15.05
C VAL A 206 40.17 4.42 -16.12
N SER A 207 40.27 5.75 -16.25
CA SER A 207 41.41 6.43 -16.88
C SER A 207 41.54 7.84 -16.31
N PHE A 208 42.66 8.53 -16.55
CA PHE A 208 42.86 9.91 -16.08
C PHE A 208 41.66 10.83 -16.37
N ARG A 209 41.08 10.70 -17.57
CA ARG A 209 39.98 11.54 -18.09
C ARG A 209 38.57 11.11 -17.70
N VAL A 210 38.43 9.99 -17.00
CA VAL A 210 37.11 9.44 -16.61
C VAL A 210 36.93 9.68 -15.11
N PRO A 211 35.92 10.45 -14.67
CA PRO A 211 35.68 10.69 -13.25
C PRO A 211 35.30 9.39 -12.53
N ARG A 212 35.50 9.36 -11.21
CA ARG A 212 34.86 8.35 -10.36
C ARG A 212 33.35 8.55 -10.40
N ARG A 213 32.60 7.51 -10.77
CA ARG A 213 31.13 7.49 -10.81
C ARG A 213 30.58 6.51 -9.78
N VAL A 214 29.66 6.99 -8.95
CA VAL A 214 28.93 6.20 -7.95
C VAL A 214 27.43 6.39 -8.12
N ALA A 215 26.69 5.30 -7.94
CA ALA A 215 25.25 5.34 -7.74
C ALA A 215 24.87 5.23 -6.26
N VAL A 216 23.74 5.81 -5.88
CA VAL A 216 23.14 5.65 -4.54
C VAL A 216 21.69 5.18 -4.71
N ASN A 217 21.36 4.05 -4.09
CA ASN A 217 20.02 3.47 -4.09
C ASN A 217 19.24 3.85 -2.81
N ALA A 218 17.95 4.17 -2.96
CA ALA A 218 17.03 4.36 -1.84
C ALA A 218 15.64 3.81 -2.21
N PHE A 219 15.31 2.64 -1.68
CA PHE A 219 14.08 1.91 -1.98
C PHE A 219 13.17 1.93 -0.76
N GLY A 220 12.12 2.76 -0.79
CA GLY A 220 11.25 3.04 0.34
C GLY A 220 10.07 2.07 0.47
N ILE A 221 9.65 1.85 1.72
CA ILE A 221 8.40 1.14 2.07
C ILE A 221 7.23 1.70 1.25
N GLY A 222 6.36 0.82 0.76
CA GLY A 222 5.35 1.16 -0.22
C GLY A 222 5.81 0.95 -1.67
N GLY A 223 7.09 0.66 -1.91
CA GLY A 223 7.66 0.50 -3.24
C GLY A 223 7.92 1.86 -3.90
N LEU A 224 8.63 2.74 -3.19
CA LEU A 224 8.93 4.11 -3.62
C LEU A 224 10.45 4.24 -3.84
N ASN A 225 10.87 4.11 -5.09
CA ASN A 225 12.28 3.86 -5.43
C ASN A 225 12.95 5.10 -6.01
N SER A 226 14.15 5.39 -5.53
CA SER A 226 15.02 6.43 -6.10
C SER A 226 16.44 5.91 -6.31
N HIS A 227 17.05 6.36 -7.41
CA HIS A 227 18.44 6.11 -7.74
C HIS A 227 19.11 7.40 -8.21
N ILE A 228 20.29 7.71 -7.66
CA ILE A 228 21.02 8.95 -7.92
C ILE A 228 22.44 8.62 -8.36
N VAL A 229 22.88 9.19 -9.49
CA VAL A 229 24.26 9.03 -10.00
C VAL A 229 25.08 10.29 -9.74
N LEU A 230 26.25 10.11 -9.13
CA LEU A 230 27.19 11.16 -8.75
C LEU A 230 28.56 10.96 -9.44
N ASP A 231 29.13 12.03 -9.98
CA ASP A 231 30.49 12.06 -10.50
C ASP A 231 31.44 12.90 -9.62
N GLU A 232 32.72 12.48 -9.59
CA GLU A 232 33.85 13.32 -9.21
C GLU A 232 33.94 14.57 -10.10
N TRP A 233 34.11 15.75 -9.50
CA TRP A 233 34.37 16.98 -10.25
C TRP A 233 35.84 17.03 -10.71
N VAL A 234 36.05 17.10 -12.03
CA VAL A 234 37.37 17.20 -12.68
C VAL A 234 37.31 18.32 -13.72
N SER A 235 38.12 19.35 -13.58
CA SER A 235 37.84 20.66 -14.18
C SER A 235 37.78 20.71 -15.71
N GLU A 236 38.58 19.92 -16.43
CA GLU A 236 38.56 19.92 -17.91
C GLU A 236 37.67 18.81 -18.48
N GLU A 237 37.53 17.69 -17.79
CA GLU A 237 36.80 16.52 -18.28
C GLU A 237 35.32 16.52 -17.89
N SER A 238 34.95 16.97 -16.68
CA SER A 238 33.55 17.18 -16.32
C SER A 238 32.89 18.22 -17.22
N ASP A 239 33.62 19.27 -17.64
CA ASP A 239 33.14 20.24 -18.65
C ASP A 239 32.86 19.60 -20.02
N GLN A 240 33.63 18.57 -20.42
CA GLN A 240 33.37 17.80 -21.64
C GLN A 240 32.21 16.80 -21.49
N LEU A 241 31.91 16.37 -20.27
CA LEU A 241 30.83 15.43 -19.93
C LEU A 241 29.48 16.13 -19.71
N VAL A 242 29.45 17.41 -19.33
CA VAL A 242 28.22 18.23 -19.33
C VAL A 242 27.58 18.25 -20.71
N ASN A 243 28.38 18.49 -21.76
CA ASN A 243 27.93 18.53 -23.15
C ASN A 243 27.54 17.16 -23.75
N ARG A 244 27.47 16.09 -22.93
CA ARG A 244 27.09 14.73 -23.33
C ARG A 244 25.87 14.18 -22.58
N ILE A 245 25.31 14.95 -21.65
CA ILE A 245 23.93 14.69 -21.18
C ILE A 245 23.03 15.06 -22.36
N SER A 246 22.51 14.04 -23.06
CA SER A 246 21.42 14.21 -24.03
C SER A 246 20.13 13.75 -23.38
N PRO A 247 19.00 14.46 -23.56
CA PRO A 247 17.70 13.86 -23.28
C PRO A 247 17.56 12.56 -24.09
N VAL A 248 16.78 11.61 -23.56
CA VAL A 248 16.68 10.23 -24.05
C VAL A 248 16.61 10.17 -25.58
N ALA A 249 17.45 9.33 -26.19
CA ALA A 249 17.50 9.17 -27.64
C ALA A 249 16.30 8.34 -28.15
N VAL A 250 15.14 9.01 -28.24
CA VAL A 250 13.92 8.44 -28.84
C VAL A 250 14.09 8.32 -30.37
N SER A 251 13.16 7.62 -31.04
CA SER A 251 13.13 7.40 -32.49
C SER A 251 13.31 8.69 -33.33
N GLN A 252 13.69 8.56 -34.60
CA GLN A 252 13.91 9.72 -35.47
C GLN A 252 12.68 10.64 -35.60
N GLU A 253 11.47 10.09 -35.47
CA GLU A 253 10.19 10.81 -35.46
C GLU A 253 9.99 11.69 -34.22
N THR A 254 10.77 11.47 -33.16
CA THR A 254 10.58 12.09 -31.84
C THR A 254 11.67 13.12 -31.51
N LYS A 255 12.58 13.43 -32.44
CA LYS A 255 13.64 14.45 -32.25
C LYS A 255 13.12 15.86 -31.94
N ASP A 256 11.88 16.16 -32.29
CA ASP A 256 11.24 17.45 -31.95
C ASP A 256 10.81 17.53 -30.46
N ARG A 257 10.85 16.43 -29.70
CA ARG A 257 10.68 16.44 -28.23
C ARG A 257 12.00 16.75 -27.53
N CYS A 258 12.50 17.97 -27.69
CA CYS A 258 13.51 18.49 -26.75
C CYS A 258 12.81 18.79 -25.41
N PHE A 259 13.00 17.92 -24.41
CA PHE A 259 12.22 17.87 -23.17
C PHE A 259 12.43 19.03 -22.18
N HIS A 260 13.12 20.12 -22.56
CA HIS A 260 13.31 21.28 -21.69
C HIS A 260 12.76 22.55 -22.35
N ARG A 261 11.46 22.76 -22.14
CA ARG A 261 10.79 24.06 -22.29
C ARG A 261 10.34 24.50 -20.89
N PRO A 262 11.08 25.39 -20.21
CA PRO A 262 10.67 25.90 -18.89
C PRO A 262 9.27 26.51 -18.91
N GLU A 263 8.89 27.11 -20.04
CA GLU A 263 7.60 27.76 -20.28
C GLU A 263 6.48 26.81 -20.76
N GLU A 264 6.70 25.49 -20.88
CA GLU A 264 5.64 24.57 -21.36
C GLU A 264 4.43 24.61 -20.39
N PRO A 265 3.23 24.99 -20.86
CA PRO A 265 2.04 25.04 -20.01
C PRO A 265 1.54 23.63 -19.68
N ILE A 266 0.90 23.48 -18.53
CA ILE A 266 0.36 22.20 -18.06
C ILE A 266 -1.16 22.20 -18.19
N ALA A 267 -1.70 21.23 -18.93
CA ALA A 267 -3.12 20.98 -19.05
C ALA A 267 -3.64 20.24 -17.81
N ILE A 268 -4.75 20.71 -17.26
CA ILE A 268 -5.57 19.95 -16.31
C ILE A 268 -6.55 19.12 -17.14
N VAL A 269 -6.37 17.79 -17.13
CA VAL A 269 -7.09 16.85 -17.99
C VAL A 269 -8.09 15.97 -17.24
N GLY A 270 -8.00 15.94 -15.90
CA GLY A 270 -8.98 15.33 -15.01
C GLY A 270 -8.96 16.05 -13.67
N VAL A 271 -10.10 16.11 -12.98
CA VAL A 271 -10.23 16.75 -11.66
C VAL A 271 -11.37 16.11 -10.88
N GLU A 272 -11.15 15.83 -9.60
CA GLU A 272 -12.21 15.38 -8.69
C GLU A 272 -12.00 15.84 -7.24
N ASN A 273 -13.07 15.82 -6.43
CA ASN A 273 -13.00 16.22 -5.03
C ASN A 273 -14.02 15.54 -4.09
N VAL A 274 -13.60 15.32 -2.84
CA VAL A 274 -14.48 15.00 -1.71
C VAL A 274 -14.38 16.14 -0.70
N LEU A 275 -15.39 17.01 -0.69
CA LEU A 275 -15.46 18.24 0.11
C LEU A 275 -16.78 18.32 0.88
N PRO A 276 -16.85 19.14 1.96
CA PRO A 276 -18.10 19.41 2.68
C PRO A 276 -19.19 19.92 1.72
N GLY A 277 -20.31 19.19 1.63
CA GLY A 277 -21.42 19.47 0.71
C GLY A 277 -21.15 19.23 -0.77
N ALA A 278 -19.96 18.74 -1.16
CA ALA A 278 -19.58 18.50 -2.54
C ALA A 278 -18.70 17.24 -2.68
N LEU A 279 -19.32 16.08 -2.88
CA LEU A 279 -18.66 14.77 -2.96
C LEU A 279 -18.20 14.38 -4.39
N ALA A 280 -18.25 15.34 -5.32
CA ALA A 280 -17.71 15.26 -6.69
C ALA A 280 -17.47 16.68 -7.25
N TYR A 281 -16.64 16.83 -8.29
CA TYR A 281 -16.29 18.13 -8.86
C TYR A 281 -17.51 18.90 -9.40
N GLU A 282 -18.43 18.23 -10.10
CA GLU A 282 -19.63 18.89 -10.63
C GLU A 282 -20.54 19.44 -9.51
N SER A 283 -20.57 18.78 -8.35
CA SER A 283 -21.27 19.28 -7.17
C SER A 283 -20.56 20.49 -6.53
N PHE A 284 -19.23 20.54 -6.59
CA PHE A 284 -18.46 21.73 -6.19
C PHE A 284 -18.75 22.91 -7.13
N CYS A 285 -18.72 22.72 -8.45
CA CYS A 285 -19.02 23.76 -9.45
C CYS A 285 -20.41 24.38 -9.22
N ARG A 286 -21.42 23.56 -8.91
CA ARG A 286 -22.75 24.04 -8.53
C ARG A 286 -22.73 24.79 -7.20
N LEU A 287 -22.19 24.19 -6.13
CA LEU A 287 -22.17 24.75 -4.78
C LEU A 287 -21.44 26.09 -4.66
N VAL A 288 -20.34 26.31 -5.40
CA VAL A 288 -19.64 27.61 -5.33
C VAL A 288 -20.44 28.77 -5.92
N LEU A 289 -21.42 28.50 -6.78
CA LEU A 289 -22.28 29.50 -7.42
C LEU A 289 -23.55 29.82 -6.59
N THR A 290 -23.84 29.07 -5.51
CA THR A 290 -25.04 29.25 -4.65
C THR A 290 -24.72 29.88 -3.28
N ASP A 291 -25.75 30.38 -2.59
CA ASP A 291 -25.67 30.89 -1.20
C ASP A 291 -25.74 29.77 -0.14
N ASP A 292 -25.51 28.49 -0.51
CA ASP A 292 -25.62 27.37 0.43
C ASP A 292 -24.38 27.26 1.35
N ASP A 293 -24.63 27.02 2.65
CA ASP A 293 -23.58 26.77 3.65
C ASP A 293 -23.41 25.26 3.89
N PRO A 294 -22.32 24.62 3.40
CA PRO A 294 -22.08 23.20 3.65
C PRO A 294 -21.63 22.87 5.08
N LYS A 295 -21.37 23.88 5.93
CA LYS A 295 -20.86 23.67 7.29
C LYS A 295 -21.98 23.21 8.23
N SER A 296 -21.69 22.22 9.04
CA SER A 296 -22.63 21.56 9.97
C SER A 296 -22.14 21.65 11.42
N GLU A 297 -23.02 21.33 12.37
CA GLU A 297 -22.60 21.07 13.75
C GLU A 297 -21.88 19.71 13.82
N ILE A 298 -20.84 19.60 14.65
CA ILE A 298 -20.04 18.39 14.82
C ILE A 298 -20.93 17.22 15.26
N PRO A 299 -20.95 16.08 14.52
CA PRO A 299 -21.61 14.86 14.95
C PRO A 299 -21.08 14.39 16.31
N ARG A 300 -21.98 13.89 17.16
CA ARG A 300 -21.63 13.45 18.52
C ARG A 300 -20.65 12.27 18.52
N GLU A 301 -20.67 11.53 17.41
CA GLU A 301 -19.84 10.40 17.03
C GLU A 301 -18.37 10.81 16.83
N ARG A 302 -18.08 12.06 16.42
CA ARG A 302 -16.72 12.63 16.42
C ARG A 302 -16.35 13.15 17.81
N TRP A 303 -17.19 14.00 18.41
CA TRP A 303 -17.07 14.36 19.84
C TRP A 303 -18.32 15.03 20.43
N ASP A 304 -18.48 14.88 21.74
CA ASP A 304 -19.65 15.36 22.48
C ASP A 304 -19.52 16.84 22.88
N LYS A 305 -20.19 17.72 22.12
CA LYS A 305 -20.19 19.17 22.33
C LYS A 305 -20.58 19.59 23.75
N ASP A 306 -21.46 18.86 24.45
CA ASP A 306 -21.89 19.25 25.80
C ASP A 306 -20.76 19.07 26.83
N LYS A 307 -19.76 18.24 26.53
CA LYS A 307 -18.54 18.05 27.32
C LYS A 307 -17.48 19.10 27.01
N PHE A 308 -17.24 19.38 25.71
CA PHE A 308 -16.07 20.12 25.25
C PHE A 308 -16.32 21.60 24.91
N CYS A 309 -17.56 22.00 24.59
CA CYS A 309 -17.84 23.39 24.22
C CYS A 309 -18.13 24.29 25.42
N ARG A 310 -17.31 25.34 25.59
CA ARG A 310 -17.40 26.34 26.65
C ARG A 310 -16.91 27.67 26.11
N THR A 311 -17.63 28.76 26.39
CA THR A 311 -17.28 30.12 25.94
C THR A 311 -16.46 30.91 26.97
N ASP A 312 -16.23 30.33 28.14
CA ASP A 312 -15.58 30.93 29.31
C ASP A 312 -14.39 30.11 29.87
N ASP A 313 -14.13 28.92 29.32
CA ASP A 313 -13.09 27.97 29.77
C ASP A 313 -11.99 27.82 28.72
N THR A 314 -10.83 28.44 28.97
CA THR A 314 -9.63 28.36 28.12
C THR A 314 -8.68 27.22 28.50
N SER A 315 -9.12 26.26 29.33
CA SER A 315 -8.35 25.04 29.61
C SER A 315 -8.18 24.15 28.36
N ALA A 316 -7.24 23.21 28.39
CA ALA A 316 -6.97 22.35 27.25
C ALA A 316 -8.11 21.36 26.96
N GLY A 317 -8.34 21.08 25.67
CA GLY A 317 -9.48 20.29 25.20
C GLY A 317 -10.80 21.06 25.32
N ARG A 318 -10.83 22.33 24.90
CA ARG A 318 -12.02 23.19 24.88
C ARG A 318 -12.16 23.92 23.55
N SER A 319 -13.39 24.35 23.26
CA SER A 319 -13.71 25.21 22.12
C SER A 319 -14.93 26.08 22.43
N PRO A 320 -14.99 27.35 21.97
CA PRO A 320 -16.23 28.13 22.03
C PRO A 320 -17.32 27.60 21.08
N VAL A 321 -16.97 26.81 20.04
CA VAL A 321 -17.90 26.36 18.99
C VAL A 321 -17.68 24.90 18.55
N ALA A 322 -18.75 24.27 18.04
CA ALA A 322 -18.75 22.93 17.45
C ALA A 322 -19.30 22.95 16.01
N ARG A 323 -18.88 23.90 15.16
CA ARG A 323 -19.29 23.99 13.74
C ARG A 323 -18.08 23.89 12.83
N GLY A 324 -18.19 23.17 11.72
CA GLY A 324 -17.07 22.96 10.79
C GLY A 324 -17.50 22.50 9.40
N GLY A 325 -16.54 22.46 8.47
CA GLY A 325 -16.71 21.82 7.16
C GLY A 325 -16.46 20.33 7.28
N ILE A 326 -17.52 19.54 7.43
CA ILE A 326 -17.45 18.10 7.71
C ILE A 326 -17.93 17.35 6.47
N ILE A 327 -17.31 16.21 6.16
CA ILE A 327 -17.74 15.33 5.08
C ILE A 327 -18.84 14.42 5.62
N SER A 328 -19.98 14.38 4.93
CA SER A 328 -21.17 13.64 5.35
C SER A 328 -21.86 13.01 4.14
N GLY A 329 -22.22 11.73 4.24
CA GLY A 329 -22.80 10.98 3.12
C GLY A 329 -21.78 10.50 2.08
N PHE A 330 -20.48 10.50 2.42
CA PHE A 330 -19.49 9.75 1.66
C PHE A 330 -19.58 8.26 2.03
N GLU A 331 -19.78 7.41 1.04
CA GLU A 331 -19.74 5.95 1.14
C GLU A 331 -18.71 5.46 0.12
N TYR A 332 -17.86 4.50 0.52
CA TYR A 332 -16.80 3.98 -0.34
C TYR A 332 -17.25 2.67 -1.01
N ASP A 333 -17.10 2.58 -2.34
CA ASP A 333 -17.33 1.33 -3.05
C ASP A 333 -16.16 0.36 -2.86
N TRP A 334 -16.23 -0.36 -1.75
CA TRP A 334 -15.26 -1.36 -1.36
C TRP A 334 -15.18 -2.57 -2.31
N ARG A 335 -16.23 -2.84 -3.11
CA ARG A 335 -16.22 -3.91 -4.10
C ARG A 335 -15.32 -3.57 -5.26
N ARG A 336 -15.46 -2.34 -5.79
CA ARG A 336 -14.65 -1.82 -6.91
C ARG A 336 -13.15 -1.89 -6.65
N HIS A 337 -12.72 -1.75 -5.39
CA HIS A 337 -11.31 -1.77 -5.00
C HIS A 337 -10.86 -3.05 -4.27
N LYS A 338 -11.73 -4.06 -4.12
CA LYS A 338 -11.48 -5.31 -3.36
C LYS A 338 -10.87 -5.08 -1.97
N VAL A 339 -11.45 -4.18 -1.17
CA VAL A 339 -10.98 -3.91 0.20
C VAL A 339 -11.99 -4.43 1.24
N PRO A 340 -11.57 -5.27 2.21
CA PRO A 340 -12.42 -5.74 3.31
C PRO A 340 -13.16 -4.62 4.08
N PRO A 341 -14.49 -4.70 4.28
CA PRO A 341 -15.26 -3.70 5.04
C PRO A 341 -14.79 -3.45 6.48
N LYS A 342 -14.30 -4.48 7.18
CA LYS A 342 -13.74 -4.36 8.54
C LYS A 342 -12.46 -3.51 8.52
N GLN A 343 -11.60 -3.74 7.53
CA GLN A 343 -10.38 -2.97 7.28
C GLN A 343 -10.70 -1.50 6.97
N ILE A 344 -11.73 -1.22 6.17
CA ILE A 344 -12.21 0.15 5.90
C ILE A 344 -12.74 0.83 7.16
N ALA A 345 -13.45 0.10 8.02
CA ALA A 345 -13.97 0.62 9.29
C ALA A 345 -12.87 0.93 10.33
N GLN A 346 -11.66 0.38 10.16
CA GLN A 346 -10.51 0.55 11.06
C GLN A 346 -9.49 1.58 10.53
N ALA A 347 -9.28 1.62 9.21
CA ALA A 347 -8.28 2.47 8.55
C ALA A 347 -8.70 3.95 8.42
N SER A 348 -7.77 4.79 7.96
CA SER A 348 -8.01 6.23 7.76
C SER A 348 -9.01 6.49 6.61
N PRO A 349 -10.19 7.11 6.86
CA PRO A 349 -11.17 7.39 5.80
C PRO A 349 -10.60 8.26 4.67
N LEU A 350 -9.62 9.10 4.97
CA LEU A 350 -8.91 9.94 4.00
C LEU A 350 -8.30 9.13 2.85
N GLN A 351 -7.82 7.91 3.08
CA GLN A 351 -7.25 7.08 2.02
C GLN A 351 -8.31 6.64 1.01
N PHE A 352 -9.48 6.23 1.49
CA PHE A 352 -10.58 5.79 0.64
C PHE A 352 -11.22 6.95 -0.12
N MET A 353 -11.33 8.13 0.50
CA MET A 353 -11.74 9.37 -0.19
C MET A 353 -10.73 9.78 -1.28
N ILE A 354 -9.43 9.56 -1.08
CA ILE A 354 -8.43 9.80 -2.14
C ILE A 354 -8.52 8.74 -3.24
N LEU A 355 -8.64 7.45 -2.91
CA LEU A 355 -8.74 6.38 -3.92
C LEU A 355 -9.96 6.57 -4.82
N ASP A 356 -11.13 6.84 -4.25
CA ASP A 356 -12.37 7.15 -4.97
C ASP A 356 -12.22 8.41 -5.85
N ALA A 357 -11.60 9.48 -5.34
CA ALA A 357 -11.37 10.69 -6.12
C ALA A 357 -10.34 10.49 -7.25
N VAL A 358 -9.31 9.65 -7.06
CA VAL A 358 -8.33 9.33 -8.13
C VAL A 358 -8.99 8.46 -9.19
N ASP A 359 -9.74 7.44 -8.80
CA ASP A 359 -10.50 6.57 -9.71
C ASP A 359 -11.44 7.40 -10.59
N ARG A 360 -12.32 8.20 -9.99
CA ARG A 360 -13.25 9.06 -10.72
C ARG A 360 -12.54 10.11 -11.59
N ALA A 361 -11.37 10.63 -11.18
CA ALA A 361 -10.58 11.51 -12.03
C ALA A 361 -10.01 10.78 -13.27
N ILE A 362 -9.65 9.49 -13.15
CA ILE A 362 -9.20 8.65 -14.27
C ILE A 362 -10.37 8.33 -15.22
N ILE A 363 -11.57 8.04 -14.70
CA ILE A 363 -12.79 7.96 -15.53
C ILE A 363 -13.02 9.30 -16.26
N GLY A 364 -12.90 10.42 -15.53
CA GLY A 364 -13.10 11.79 -16.03
C GLY A 364 -12.12 12.25 -17.12
N PHE A 365 -10.98 11.58 -17.26
CA PHE A 365 -10.05 11.74 -18.40
C PHE A 365 -10.64 11.23 -19.72
N GLY A 366 -11.74 10.46 -19.67
CA GLY A 366 -12.60 10.13 -20.81
C GLY A 366 -12.01 9.14 -21.82
N LYS A 367 -10.83 8.58 -21.52
CA LYS A 367 -10.14 7.57 -22.35
C LYS A 367 -9.30 6.63 -21.48
N GLU A 368 -9.95 5.71 -20.77
CA GLU A 368 -9.27 4.78 -19.85
C GLU A 368 -8.16 3.99 -20.56
N LYS A 369 -8.45 3.35 -21.71
CA LYS A 369 -7.45 2.66 -22.57
C LYS A 369 -6.25 3.51 -23.00
N HIS A 370 -6.35 4.85 -22.97
CA HIS A 370 -5.25 5.78 -23.25
C HIS A 370 -4.51 6.18 -21.96
N PHE A 371 -5.19 6.21 -20.81
CA PHE A 371 -4.54 6.36 -19.51
C PHE A 371 -3.73 5.10 -19.13
N ASP A 372 -4.18 3.91 -19.53
CA ASP A 372 -3.44 2.66 -19.36
C ASP A 372 -2.03 2.74 -19.96
N GLN A 373 -1.91 3.30 -21.17
CA GLN A 373 -0.64 3.55 -21.86
C GLN A 373 0.27 4.55 -21.13
N LEU A 374 -0.30 5.40 -20.26
CA LEU A 374 0.43 6.38 -19.45
C LEU A 374 0.89 5.82 -18.10
N ARG A 375 0.29 4.75 -17.56
CA ARG A 375 0.57 4.19 -16.21
C ARG A 375 2.06 4.00 -15.91
N ASN A 376 2.82 3.51 -16.90
CA ASN A 376 4.27 3.35 -16.82
C ASN A 376 5.03 4.64 -16.49
N ARG A 377 4.50 5.82 -16.85
CA ARG A 377 5.10 7.14 -16.64
C ARG A 377 4.11 8.16 -16.04
N THR A 378 3.20 7.67 -15.20
CA THR A 378 2.34 8.48 -14.35
C THR A 378 2.92 8.56 -12.95
N GLY A 379 3.35 9.74 -12.52
CA GLY A 379 3.84 9.98 -11.16
C GLY A 379 2.73 10.46 -10.21
N VAL A 380 2.94 10.30 -8.90
CA VAL A 380 1.97 10.67 -7.85
C VAL A 380 2.61 11.65 -6.85
N VAL A 381 1.93 12.76 -6.55
CA VAL A 381 2.33 13.70 -5.49
C VAL A 381 1.15 13.93 -4.54
N ALA A 382 1.32 13.55 -3.28
CA ALA A 382 0.30 13.67 -2.23
C ALA A 382 0.62 14.83 -1.27
N GLY A 383 -0.04 15.97 -1.48
CA GLY A 383 0.00 17.12 -0.57
C GLY A 383 -0.84 16.87 0.68
N THR A 384 -0.20 16.77 1.83
CA THR A 384 -0.87 16.59 3.13
C THR A 384 -0.06 17.22 4.25
N MET A 385 -0.41 16.95 5.52
CA MET A 385 0.50 17.17 6.64
C MET A 385 0.38 16.02 7.63
N PHE A 386 1.50 15.60 8.21
CA PHE A 386 1.48 14.46 9.14
C PHE A 386 0.84 14.87 10.48
N GLY A 387 -0.26 14.21 10.85
CA GLY A 387 -1.04 14.58 12.02
C GLY A 387 -2.52 14.23 11.88
N GLY A 388 -3.38 15.14 12.35
CA GLY A 388 -4.83 15.00 12.29
C GLY A 388 -5.42 13.93 13.20
N GLU A 389 -6.65 13.52 12.90
CA GLU A 389 -7.43 12.64 13.77
C GLU A 389 -6.82 11.22 13.86
N PHE A 390 -6.37 10.66 12.73
CA PHE A 390 -5.72 9.34 12.68
C PHE A 390 -4.43 9.30 13.51
N SER A 391 -3.50 10.24 13.29
CA SER A 391 -2.23 10.27 14.02
C SER A 391 -2.44 10.49 15.53
N THR A 392 -3.42 11.33 15.91
CA THR A 392 -3.80 11.53 17.31
C THR A 392 -4.25 10.23 17.98
N GLN A 393 -5.09 9.44 17.30
CA GLN A 393 -5.55 8.14 17.81
C GLN A 393 -4.37 7.15 17.93
N LEU A 394 -3.59 6.95 16.86
CA LEU A 394 -2.41 6.06 16.87
C LEU A 394 -1.41 6.39 17.99
N GLN A 395 -1.13 7.68 18.18
CA GLN A 395 -0.25 8.19 19.26
C GLN A 395 -0.81 7.95 20.67
N MET A 396 -2.13 7.83 20.84
CA MET A 396 -2.73 7.36 22.09
C MET A 396 -2.56 5.84 22.24
N GLY A 397 -2.71 5.09 21.15
CA GLY A 397 -2.57 3.63 21.09
C GLY A 397 -1.23 3.10 21.55
N LEU A 398 -0.15 3.64 20.98
CA LEU A 398 1.24 3.29 21.32
C LEU A 398 1.57 3.58 22.81
N ARG A 399 0.71 4.30 23.53
CA ARG A 399 0.84 4.64 24.95
C ARG A 399 -0.19 3.95 25.86
N LEU A 400 -1.12 3.14 25.32
CA LEU A 400 -2.13 2.43 26.11
C LEU A 400 -1.54 1.59 27.26
N PRO A 401 -0.47 0.78 27.09
CA PRO A 401 0.11 0.01 28.20
C PRO A 401 0.63 0.90 29.34
N TRP A 402 1.13 2.10 29.02
CA TRP A 402 1.56 3.07 30.01
C TRP A 402 0.37 3.73 30.71
N PHE A 403 -0.68 4.11 29.97
CA PHE A 403 -1.92 4.64 30.55
C PHE A 403 -2.61 3.62 31.46
N GLN A 404 -2.61 2.34 31.10
CA GLN A 404 -3.11 1.25 31.95
C GLN A 404 -2.29 1.13 33.24
N SER A 405 -0.96 1.11 33.16
CA SER A 405 -0.09 1.09 34.33
C SER A 405 -0.33 2.30 35.25
N MET A 406 -0.46 3.50 34.68
CA MET A 406 -0.80 4.72 35.42
C MET A 406 -2.19 4.64 36.08
N LEU A 407 -3.20 4.11 35.38
CA LEU A 407 -4.56 3.99 35.89
C LEU A 407 -4.66 2.95 37.01
N VAL A 408 -3.94 1.82 36.91
CA VAL A 408 -3.82 0.82 37.98
C VAL A 408 -3.21 1.44 39.25
N HIS A 409 -2.08 2.14 39.13
CA HIS A 409 -1.46 2.83 40.27
C HIS A 409 -2.41 3.89 40.86
N ALA A 410 -2.97 4.77 40.03
CA ALA A 410 -3.88 5.82 40.47
C ALA A 410 -5.18 5.28 41.11
N ALA A 411 -5.65 4.11 40.71
CA ALA A 411 -6.77 3.41 41.34
C ALA A 411 -6.36 2.81 42.70
N MET A 412 -5.21 2.14 42.77
CA MET A 412 -4.71 1.55 44.02
C MET A 412 -4.38 2.60 45.09
N GLU A 413 -3.81 3.75 44.71
CA GLU A 413 -3.63 4.91 45.60
C GLU A 413 -4.95 5.45 46.18
N ARG A 414 -6.05 5.30 45.44
CA ARG A 414 -7.42 5.66 45.87
C ARG A 414 -8.10 4.55 46.68
N GLY A 415 -7.40 3.46 46.99
CA GLY A 415 -7.89 2.35 47.81
C GLY A 415 -8.67 1.27 47.06
N LEU A 416 -8.63 1.24 45.72
CA LEU A 416 -9.18 0.14 44.94
C LEU A 416 -8.26 -1.09 45.03
N GLY A 417 -8.83 -2.29 45.12
CA GLY A 417 -8.07 -3.54 45.09
C GLY A 417 -7.41 -3.75 43.73
N ALA A 418 -6.21 -4.36 43.72
CA ALA A 418 -5.38 -4.51 42.51
C ALA A 418 -6.09 -5.25 41.35
N GLU A 419 -7.00 -6.17 41.65
CA GLU A 419 -7.85 -6.82 40.66
C GLU A 419 -8.81 -5.81 40.01
N VAL A 420 -9.65 -5.13 40.79
CA VAL A 420 -10.56 -4.07 40.32
C VAL A 420 -9.82 -2.96 39.56
N ALA A 421 -8.61 -2.62 39.99
CA ALA A 421 -7.74 -1.64 39.33
C ALA A 421 -7.27 -2.10 37.94
N ARG A 422 -6.97 -3.39 37.74
CA ARG A 422 -6.64 -3.97 36.42
C ARG A 422 -7.85 -4.08 35.52
N ASN A 423 -8.97 -4.61 36.03
CA ASN A 423 -10.21 -4.72 35.27
C ASN A 423 -10.70 -3.34 34.76
N LEU A 424 -10.50 -2.27 35.55
CA LEU A 424 -10.77 -0.89 35.13
C LEU A 424 -9.83 -0.41 34.01
N ALA A 425 -8.57 -0.85 33.99
CA ALA A 425 -7.60 -0.53 32.95
C ALA A 425 -7.81 -1.36 31.66
N GLU A 426 -8.31 -2.59 31.78
CA GLU A 426 -8.77 -3.43 30.68
C GLU A 426 -10.05 -2.84 30.06
N GLU A 427 -11.04 -2.44 30.88
CA GLU A 427 -12.25 -1.74 30.41
C GLU A 427 -11.90 -0.40 29.74
N PHE A 428 -10.94 0.36 30.27
CA PHE A 428 -10.43 1.58 29.63
C PHE A 428 -9.84 1.30 28.24
N GLN A 429 -8.97 0.28 28.11
CA GLN A 429 -8.42 -0.13 26.81
C GLN A 429 -9.52 -0.54 25.82
N GLN A 430 -10.48 -1.37 26.26
CA GLN A 430 -11.63 -1.80 25.46
C GLN A 430 -12.44 -0.59 24.94
N GLN A 431 -12.68 0.42 25.79
CA GLN A 431 -13.35 1.66 25.35
C GLN A 431 -12.47 2.50 24.41
N CYS A 432 -11.15 2.53 24.58
CA CYS A 432 -10.27 3.20 23.61
C CYS A 432 -10.34 2.53 22.24
N LEU A 433 -10.09 1.22 22.14
CA LEU A 433 -10.11 0.46 20.89
C LEU A 433 -11.47 0.58 20.17
N LYS A 434 -12.58 0.54 20.93
CA LYS A 434 -13.93 0.65 20.38
C LYS A 434 -14.27 2.03 19.81
N ASN A 435 -13.76 3.11 20.39
CA ASN A 435 -14.14 4.48 20.02
C ASN A 435 -13.05 5.21 19.19
N MET A 436 -11.92 4.55 18.90
CA MET A 436 -10.82 5.10 18.11
C MET A 436 -10.31 4.03 17.12
N PRO A 437 -10.96 3.87 15.95
CA PRO A 437 -10.70 2.77 15.02
C PRO A 437 -9.24 2.69 14.52
N ALA A 438 -8.55 3.83 14.40
CA ALA A 438 -7.15 3.90 13.97
C ALA A 438 -6.16 3.21 14.93
N LEU A 439 -6.61 2.80 16.12
CA LEU A 439 -5.87 1.93 17.03
C LEU A 439 -5.74 0.48 16.54
N LEU A 440 -6.53 0.11 15.53
CA LEU A 440 -6.62 -1.21 14.91
C LEU A 440 -6.24 -1.15 13.42
N ASP A 441 -5.57 -0.09 12.96
CA ASP A 441 -5.16 0.06 11.55
C ASP A 441 -3.96 -0.84 11.22
N GLU A 442 -4.26 -1.98 10.60
CA GLU A 442 -3.26 -2.87 10.01
C GLU A 442 -2.75 -2.37 8.64
N THR A 443 -3.39 -1.36 8.05
CA THR A 443 -3.22 -1.04 6.61
C THR A 443 -1.98 -0.20 6.28
N GLY A 444 -1.25 0.27 7.29
CA GLY A 444 -0.02 1.04 7.12
C GLY A 444 -0.21 2.55 7.03
N SER A 445 -1.30 3.12 7.56
CA SER A 445 -1.64 4.55 7.46
C SER A 445 -0.75 5.50 8.26
N PHE A 446 0.29 4.99 8.92
CA PHE A 446 1.12 5.72 9.88
C PHE A 446 2.25 6.57 9.24
N THR A 447 2.35 6.64 7.91
CA THR A 447 3.28 7.54 7.20
C THR A 447 2.56 8.41 6.16
N ALA A 448 3.07 9.61 5.89
CA ALA A 448 2.52 10.44 4.81
C ALA A 448 2.76 9.81 3.42
N SER A 449 3.88 9.10 3.23
CA SER A 449 4.21 8.39 1.99
C SER A 449 3.25 7.24 1.67
N SER A 450 2.64 6.59 2.68
CA SER A 450 1.64 5.53 2.48
C SER A 450 0.47 5.96 1.58
N LEU A 451 0.10 7.25 1.63
CA LEU A 451 -0.95 7.81 0.77
C LEU A 451 -0.55 7.75 -0.70
N ALA A 452 0.68 8.15 -1.03
CA ALA A 452 1.19 8.12 -2.41
C ALA A 452 1.40 6.68 -2.89
N SER A 453 1.99 5.82 -2.05
CA SER A 453 2.28 4.42 -2.43
C SER A 453 1.03 3.56 -2.56
N ARG A 454 -0.04 3.82 -1.80
CA ARG A 454 -1.32 3.11 -2.00
C ARG A 454 -1.91 3.45 -3.37
N ILE A 455 -1.82 4.72 -3.80
CA ILE A 455 -2.30 5.14 -5.13
C ILE A 455 -1.48 4.47 -6.24
N THR A 456 -0.14 4.42 -6.11
CA THR A 456 0.70 3.71 -7.11
C THR A 456 0.43 2.20 -7.13
N LYS A 457 0.11 1.58 -5.99
CA LYS A 457 -0.24 0.14 -5.91
C LYS A 457 -1.65 -0.18 -6.42
N SER A 458 -2.68 0.60 -6.06
CA SER A 458 -4.05 0.37 -6.54
C SER A 458 -4.20 0.59 -8.05
N PHE A 459 -3.63 1.69 -8.57
CA PHE A 459 -3.75 2.08 -9.98
C PHE A 459 -2.57 1.65 -10.86
N ASP A 460 -1.66 0.82 -10.34
CA ASP A 460 -0.51 0.26 -11.06
C ASP A 460 0.34 1.33 -11.77
N LEU A 461 0.78 2.33 -11.01
CA LEU A 461 1.50 3.49 -11.53
C LEU A 461 2.98 3.38 -11.22
N HIS A 462 3.82 3.58 -12.22
CA HIS A 462 5.27 3.33 -12.14
C HIS A 462 6.13 4.61 -12.22
N GLY A 463 5.51 5.79 -12.30
CA GLY A 463 6.20 7.09 -12.37
C GLY A 463 6.85 7.55 -11.06
N GLY A 464 6.72 6.79 -9.97
CA GLY A 464 7.15 7.18 -8.63
C GLY A 464 6.05 7.90 -7.84
N GLY A 465 6.18 7.86 -6.52
CA GLY A 465 5.25 8.49 -5.58
C GLY A 465 5.98 9.26 -4.49
N VAL A 466 5.53 10.47 -4.18
CA VAL A 466 6.03 11.28 -3.06
C VAL A 466 4.89 11.93 -2.28
N ALA A 467 5.11 12.21 -1.00
CA ALA A 467 4.21 13.02 -0.19
C ALA A 467 4.92 14.33 0.19
N ILE A 468 4.19 15.45 0.20
CA ILE A 468 4.72 16.78 0.51
C ILE A 468 3.93 17.38 1.67
N ASP A 469 4.67 17.70 2.75
CA ASP A 469 4.19 18.56 3.83
C ASP A 469 4.83 19.95 3.68
N ALA A 470 3.99 20.95 3.51
CA ALA A 470 4.35 22.36 3.56
C ALA A 470 3.32 23.14 4.41
N GLY A 471 2.80 22.50 5.46
CA GLY A 471 1.66 22.99 6.22
C GLY A 471 0.47 23.30 5.30
N ILE A 472 -0.10 24.49 5.43
CA ILE A 472 -1.29 24.89 4.63
C ILE A 472 -1.00 25.12 3.14
N LEU A 473 0.29 25.13 2.75
CA LEU A 473 0.77 25.28 1.38
C LEU A 473 1.13 23.95 0.71
N ALA A 474 0.81 22.80 1.32
CA ALA A 474 1.09 21.48 0.74
C ALA A 474 0.43 21.29 -0.64
N ALA A 475 -0.78 21.82 -0.85
CA ALA A 475 -1.48 21.75 -2.12
C ALA A 475 -0.73 22.44 -3.30
N PRO A 476 -0.38 23.74 -3.25
CA PRO A 476 0.39 24.38 -4.33
C PRO A 476 1.85 23.91 -4.42
N ALA A 477 2.47 23.48 -3.30
CA ALA A 477 3.79 22.86 -3.35
C ALA A 477 3.76 21.53 -4.14
N SER A 478 2.69 20.74 -3.97
CA SER A 478 2.45 19.52 -4.76
C SER A 478 2.19 19.82 -6.23
N LEU A 479 1.40 20.87 -6.51
CA LEU A 479 1.15 21.32 -7.88
C LEU A 479 2.45 21.74 -8.58
N MET A 480 3.31 22.50 -7.90
CA MET A 480 4.62 22.89 -8.42
C MET A 480 5.50 21.68 -8.72
N CYS A 481 5.58 20.71 -7.80
CA CYS A 481 6.34 19.48 -8.01
C CYS A 481 5.84 18.66 -9.22
N CYS A 482 4.53 18.61 -9.45
CA CYS A 482 3.96 17.98 -10.65
C CYS A 482 4.27 18.76 -11.94
N VAL A 483 4.21 20.09 -11.90
CA VAL A 483 4.57 20.96 -13.04
C VAL A 483 6.05 20.75 -13.40
N ASP A 484 6.94 20.73 -12.40
CA ASP A 484 8.37 20.50 -12.59
C ASP A 484 8.68 19.11 -13.17
N GLN A 485 8.05 18.04 -12.67
CA GLN A 485 8.24 16.67 -13.22
C GLN A 485 7.68 16.48 -14.64
N LEU A 486 6.65 17.25 -15.01
CA LEU A 486 6.15 17.27 -16.39
C LEU A 486 7.06 18.08 -17.32
N ARG A 487 7.61 19.21 -16.84
CA ARG A 487 8.53 20.10 -17.58
C ARG A 487 9.96 19.58 -17.68
N SER A 488 10.42 18.73 -16.76
CA SER A 488 11.69 17.99 -16.89
C SER A 488 11.60 16.86 -17.92
N GLY A 489 10.41 16.29 -18.07
CA GLY A 489 10.16 15.10 -18.88
C GLY A 489 10.39 13.78 -18.14
N ASP A 490 10.50 13.78 -16.80
CA ASP A 490 10.63 12.56 -15.99
C ASP A 490 9.38 11.68 -16.06
N ASN A 491 8.20 12.32 -16.06
CA ASN A 491 6.90 11.69 -16.19
C ASN A 491 6.11 12.29 -17.38
N ASP A 492 5.15 11.52 -17.90
CA ASP A 492 4.28 11.92 -19.01
C ASP A 492 2.88 12.33 -18.54
N ALA A 493 2.46 11.88 -17.35
CA ALA A 493 1.30 12.38 -16.62
C ALA A 493 1.63 12.48 -15.12
N MET A 494 0.91 13.34 -14.39
CA MET A 494 1.03 13.44 -12.94
C MET A 494 -0.33 13.48 -12.26
N ILE A 495 -0.49 12.73 -11.17
CA ILE A 495 -1.64 12.81 -10.26
C ILE A 495 -1.24 13.68 -9.08
N CYS A 496 -1.80 14.88 -9.00
CA CYS A 496 -1.61 15.84 -7.92
C CYS A 496 -2.78 15.74 -6.93
N ILE A 497 -2.53 15.22 -5.73
CA ILE A 497 -3.53 15.13 -4.65
C ILE A 497 -3.26 16.23 -3.62
N ALA A 498 -4.33 16.80 -3.06
CA ALA A 498 -4.28 17.61 -1.85
C ALA A 498 -5.34 17.09 -0.87
N ALA A 499 -4.95 16.67 0.34
CA ALA A 499 -5.82 15.91 1.23
C ALA A 499 -5.51 16.13 2.73
N HIS A 500 -6.54 16.36 3.55
CA HIS A 500 -6.42 16.37 5.01
C HIS A 500 -7.74 16.03 5.75
N GLN A 501 -7.63 15.37 6.90
CA GLN A 501 -8.75 15.00 7.76
C GLN A 501 -8.43 15.25 9.24
N ASP A 502 -8.98 16.33 9.81
CA ASP A 502 -8.90 16.63 11.24
C ASP A 502 -10.06 17.51 11.69
N MET A 503 -11.10 16.87 12.24
CA MET A 503 -12.21 17.55 12.92
C MET A 503 -12.19 17.28 14.43
N SER A 504 -11.04 16.84 14.97
CA SER A 504 -10.87 16.51 16.39
C SER A 504 -10.98 17.74 17.29
N ILE A 505 -11.32 17.55 18.58
CA ILE A 505 -11.34 18.65 19.55
C ILE A 505 -9.98 19.35 19.68
N ASN A 506 -8.86 18.65 19.41
CA ASN A 506 -7.52 19.23 19.40
C ASN A 506 -7.36 20.30 18.32
N ARG A 507 -7.96 20.09 17.13
CA ARG A 507 -7.98 21.08 16.04
C ARG A 507 -8.67 22.37 16.45
N PHE A 508 -9.84 22.24 17.07
CA PHE A 508 -10.65 23.36 17.54
C PHE A 508 -9.95 24.13 18.67
N ASP A 509 -9.41 23.43 19.67
CA ASP A 509 -8.64 24.01 20.77
C ASP A 509 -7.39 24.77 20.27
N ALA A 510 -6.64 24.16 19.35
CA ALA A 510 -5.47 24.80 18.73
C ALA A 510 -5.86 26.05 17.93
N MET A 511 -6.89 25.99 17.08
CA MET A 511 -7.34 27.17 16.33
C MET A 511 -7.93 28.26 17.24
N HIS A 512 -8.58 27.91 18.35
CA HIS A 512 -9.05 28.88 19.34
C HIS A 512 -7.89 29.60 20.03
N LYS A 513 -6.91 28.85 20.56
CA LYS A 513 -5.73 29.40 21.25
C LYS A 513 -4.85 30.27 20.36
N LEU A 514 -4.80 30.00 19.05
CA LEU A 514 -4.10 30.81 18.06
C LEU A 514 -4.92 32.01 17.55
N GLY A 515 -6.18 32.17 17.98
CA GLY A 515 -7.07 33.24 17.52
C GLY A 515 -7.53 33.08 16.06
N LEU A 516 -7.47 31.86 15.51
CA LEU A 516 -7.80 31.53 14.13
C LEU A 516 -9.22 30.95 13.96
N LEU A 517 -9.85 30.51 15.06
CA LEU A 517 -11.19 29.94 15.07
C LEU A 517 -12.27 31.02 15.07
N SER A 518 -13.13 31.04 14.05
CA SER A 518 -14.31 31.90 14.04
C SER A 518 -15.38 31.40 15.02
N GLU A 519 -15.89 32.30 15.86
CA GLU A 519 -17.09 32.08 16.67
C GLU A 519 -18.39 32.38 15.90
N ARG A 520 -18.32 32.78 14.62
CA ARG A 520 -19.44 33.36 13.86
C ARG A 520 -19.61 32.75 12.47
N THR A 521 -20.85 32.38 12.15
CA THR A 521 -21.27 31.98 10.80
C THR A 521 -21.34 33.17 9.85
N GLY A 522 -20.92 32.99 8.60
CA GLY A 522 -21.10 34.00 7.54
C GLY A 522 -20.34 35.31 7.77
N ALA A 523 -19.07 35.21 8.16
CA ALA A 523 -18.14 36.34 8.21
C ALA A 523 -16.94 36.02 7.30
N ALA A 524 -17.04 36.37 6.02
CA ALA A 524 -16.00 36.07 5.05
C ALA A 524 -14.71 36.86 5.28
N PRO A 525 -13.54 36.44 4.72
CA PRO A 525 -12.49 37.39 4.38
C PRO A 525 -13.09 38.55 3.56
N PHE A 526 -12.47 39.73 3.64
CA PHE A 526 -13.03 41.02 3.20
C PHE A 526 -14.20 41.59 4.04
N ASP A 527 -14.92 40.82 4.88
CA ASP A 527 -16.00 41.38 5.72
C ASP A 527 -15.44 42.14 6.95
N LYS A 528 -16.13 43.20 7.38
CA LYS A 528 -15.80 43.97 8.59
C LYS A 528 -15.92 43.15 9.89
N LYS A 529 -16.60 42.02 9.86
CA LYS A 529 -16.78 41.05 10.97
C LYS A 529 -15.82 39.86 10.89
N SER A 530 -14.94 39.79 9.88
CA SER A 530 -14.00 38.68 9.69
C SER A 530 -13.11 38.50 10.91
N ALA A 531 -13.06 37.27 11.43
CA ALA A 531 -12.45 36.93 12.71
C ALA A 531 -12.00 35.44 12.72
N GLY A 532 -11.32 35.03 11.65
CA GLY A 532 -10.83 33.67 11.44
C GLY A 532 -11.80 32.80 10.63
N SER A 533 -11.64 31.49 10.76
CA SER A 533 -12.34 30.47 9.97
C SER A 533 -12.80 29.30 10.84
N PHE A 534 -13.69 28.46 10.32
CA PHE A 534 -14.00 27.17 10.94
C PHE A 534 -13.03 26.09 10.42
N PRO A 535 -12.68 25.05 11.20
CA PRO A 535 -11.94 23.91 10.70
C PRO A 535 -12.73 23.17 9.62
N ALA A 536 -12.03 22.46 8.73
CA ALA A 536 -12.65 21.59 7.74
C ALA A 536 -11.73 20.40 7.39
N GLU A 537 -12.34 19.38 6.79
CA GLU A 537 -11.70 18.20 6.22
C GLU A 537 -12.04 18.09 4.71
N GLY A 538 -11.22 17.39 3.93
CA GLY A 538 -11.46 17.18 2.50
C GLY A 538 -10.23 16.73 1.72
N CYS A 539 -10.48 16.23 0.52
CA CYS A 539 -9.44 15.91 -0.46
C CYS A 539 -9.87 16.24 -1.89
N GLY A 540 -8.91 16.31 -2.80
CA GLY A 540 -9.14 16.48 -4.23
C GLY A 540 -7.90 16.20 -5.04
N VAL A 541 -8.13 15.95 -6.32
CA VAL A 541 -7.19 15.35 -7.26
C VAL A 541 -7.22 16.16 -8.55
N PHE A 542 -6.04 16.41 -9.12
CA PHE A 542 -5.88 16.87 -10.51
C PHE A 542 -5.02 15.86 -11.27
N ILE A 543 -5.45 15.47 -12.47
CA ILE A 543 -4.61 14.77 -13.43
C ILE A 543 -4.05 15.82 -14.39
N LEU A 544 -2.72 15.80 -14.54
CA LEU A 544 -1.94 16.85 -15.19
C LEU A 544 -1.09 16.28 -16.32
N ARG A 545 -1.05 17.00 -17.44
CA ARG A 545 -0.32 16.64 -18.68
C ARG A 545 0.40 17.86 -19.23
N ARG A 546 1.49 17.69 -19.98
CA ARG A 546 2.03 18.79 -20.82
C ARG A 546 0.98 19.18 -21.85
N LEU A 547 0.70 20.47 -22.01
CA LEU A 547 -0.34 20.96 -22.92
C LEU A 547 -0.11 20.47 -24.36
N SER A 548 1.13 20.48 -24.84
CA SER A 548 1.39 19.99 -26.20
C SER A 548 1.13 18.49 -26.37
N ASP A 549 1.27 17.66 -25.33
CA ASP A 549 0.98 16.22 -25.42
C ASP A 549 -0.53 15.94 -25.27
N ALA A 550 -1.22 16.65 -24.38
CA ALA A 550 -2.69 16.57 -24.28
C ALA A 550 -3.39 16.96 -25.60
N CYS A 551 -2.90 18.01 -26.28
CA CYS A 551 -3.40 18.41 -27.60
C CYS A 551 -3.10 17.36 -28.70
N LYS A 552 -1.91 16.73 -28.70
CA LYS A 552 -1.57 15.67 -29.68
C LYS A 552 -2.48 14.44 -29.54
N SER A 553 -2.76 14.04 -28.30
CA SER A 553 -3.63 12.90 -27.98
C SER A 553 -5.13 13.22 -27.97
N ASN A 554 -5.51 14.48 -28.27
CA ASN A 554 -6.89 14.99 -28.22
C ASN A 554 -7.59 14.63 -26.91
N GLU A 555 -6.93 14.90 -25.78
CA GLU A 555 -7.43 14.69 -24.41
C GLU A 555 -8.38 15.82 -24.01
N PRO A 556 -9.31 15.60 -23.05
CA PRO A 556 -10.09 16.69 -22.49
C PRO A 556 -9.17 17.67 -21.75
N ILE A 557 -9.36 18.97 -21.94
CA ILE A 557 -8.57 20.01 -21.27
C ILE A 557 -9.55 20.98 -20.58
N LEU A 558 -9.60 20.88 -19.24
CA LEU A 558 -10.51 21.64 -18.38
C LEU A 558 -9.99 23.05 -18.11
N GLY A 559 -8.68 23.22 -18.12
CA GLY A 559 -7.96 24.49 -17.95
C GLY A 559 -6.46 24.30 -18.14
N ILE A 560 -5.73 25.41 -18.25
CA ILE A 560 -4.28 25.44 -18.42
C ILE A 560 -3.66 26.11 -17.19
N ILE A 561 -2.69 25.47 -16.55
CA ILE A 561 -1.74 26.13 -15.65
C ILE A 561 -0.65 26.73 -16.53
N ARG A 562 -0.58 28.07 -16.56
CA ARG A 562 0.44 28.80 -17.32
C ARG A 562 1.75 28.90 -16.55
N GLY A 563 1.69 29.18 -15.24
CA GLY A 563 2.89 29.20 -14.40
C GLY A 563 2.62 29.17 -12.90
N VAL A 564 3.65 28.83 -12.12
CA VAL A 564 3.60 28.67 -10.65
C VAL A 564 4.79 29.37 -9.98
N GLY A 565 4.50 30.37 -9.14
CA GLY A 565 5.49 31.10 -8.37
C GLY A 565 5.42 30.80 -6.87
N ALA A 566 6.52 30.32 -6.29
CA ALA A 566 6.71 30.21 -4.84
C ALA A 566 7.56 31.37 -4.32
N GLY A 567 7.23 31.96 -3.17
CA GLY A 567 7.95 33.07 -2.55
C GLY A 567 8.08 32.90 -1.04
N THR A 568 9.27 33.21 -0.50
CA THR A 568 9.57 33.15 0.94
C THR A 568 10.40 34.36 1.37
N ASP A 569 10.00 35.06 2.43
CA ASP A 569 10.73 36.16 3.08
C ASP A 569 10.26 36.26 4.53
N SER A 570 11.14 36.67 5.45
CA SER A 570 10.84 37.09 6.83
C SER A 570 9.66 38.07 7.03
N ILE A 571 9.10 38.64 5.95
CA ILE A 571 7.99 39.59 5.96
C ILE A 571 6.92 39.11 4.96
N SER A 572 5.77 38.63 5.46
CA SER A 572 4.62 38.11 4.69
C SER A 572 4.33 38.83 3.36
N TRP A 573 4.24 40.17 3.33
CA TRP A 573 3.91 40.89 2.08
C TRP A 573 4.96 40.70 0.98
N ARG A 574 6.23 40.48 1.35
CA ARG A 574 7.32 40.19 0.41
C ARG A 574 7.28 38.74 -0.08
N ALA A 575 6.92 37.80 0.78
CA ALA A 575 6.68 36.43 0.37
C ALA A 575 5.57 36.38 -0.69
N SER A 576 4.43 37.05 -0.43
CA SER A 576 3.34 37.22 -1.40
C SER A 576 3.80 37.91 -2.69
N ALA A 577 4.44 39.09 -2.61
CA ALA A 577 4.90 39.83 -3.78
C ALA A 577 5.95 39.05 -4.61
N SER A 578 6.83 38.28 -3.96
CA SER A 578 7.79 37.40 -4.64
C SER A 578 7.11 36.19 -5.28
N ALA A 579 6.04 35.66 -4.68
CA ALA A 579 5.27 34.57 -5.26
C ALA A 579 4.52 35.04 -6.51
N SER A 580 3.79 36.17 -6.43
CA SER A 580 3.05 36.72 -7.58
C SER A 580 3.97 37.19 -8.71
N ALA A 581 5.10 37.85 -8.41
CA ALA A 581 6.08 38.22 -9.42
C ALA A 581 6.68 36.99 -10.14
N ARG A 582 6.99 35.91 -9.41
CA ARG A 582 7.49 34.65 -10.00
C ARG A 582 6.40 33.90 -10.78
N GLY A 583 5.15 33.92 -10.32
CA GLY A 583 4.04 33.26 -11.00
C GLY A 583 3.71 33.90 -12.34
N LEU A 584 3.74 35.24 -12.41
CA LEU A 584 3.67 35.97 -13.67
C LEU A 584 4.87 35.67 -14.58
N GLN A 585 6.10 35.71 -14.04
CA GLN A 585 7.32 35.42 -14.80
C GLN A 585 7.33 33.99 -15.39
N ASP A 586 6.95 32.97 -14.59
CA ASP A 586 6.87 31.57 -15.03
C ASP A 586 5.71 31.31 -16.01
N SER A 587 4.73 32.22 -16.05
CA SER A 587 3.60 32.15 -16.98
C SER A 587 3.85 32.81 -18.34
N ASP A 588 4.89 33.66 -18.44
CA ASP A 588 5.08 34.66 -19.51
C ASP A 588 3.79 35.50 -19.74
N MET A 589 3.38 36.23 -18.70
CA MET A 589 2.21 37.12 -18.72
C MET A 589 2.44 38.38 -17.87
N GLU A 590 1.93 39.52 -18.33
CA GLU A 590 1.97 40.79 -17.60
C GLU A 590 0.83 40.89 -16.56
N PRO A 591 0.96 41.71 -15.49
CA PRO A 591 -0.04 41.80 -14.42
C PRO A 591 -1.45 42.15 -14.92
N ASP A 592 -1.57 42.91 -16.01
CA ASP A 592 -2.84 43.37 -16.56
C ASP A 592 -3.60 42.34 -17.39
N GLU A 593 -2.94 41.27 -17.82
CA GLU A 593 -3.59 40.13 -18.49
C GLU A 593 -4.37 39.25 -17.50
N VAL A 594 -4.07 39.32 -16.20
CA VAL A 594 -4.84 38.62 -15.16
C VAL A 594 -6.16 39.33 -14.93
N ASP A 595 -7.27 38.64 -15.20
CA ASP A 595 -8.61 39.19 -15.17
C ASP A 595 -9.29 39.10 -13.81
N ALA A 596 -9.07 38.00 -13.09
CA ALA A 596 -9.72 37.73 -11.81
C ALA A 596 -8.80 36.99 -10.82
N PHE A 597 -9.21 36.96 -9.54
CA PHE A 597 -8.47 36.28 -8.48
C PHE A 597 -9.34 35.28 -7.71
N SER A 598 -8.85 34.05 -7.53
CA SER A 598 -9.23 33.24 -6.36
C SER A 598 -8.13 33.37 -5.31
N TRP A 599 -8.53 33.45 -4.04
CA TRP A 599 -7.60 33.66 -2.95
C TRP A 599 -8.05 32.85 -1.73
N LEU A 600 -7.09 32.24 -1.03
CA LEU A 600 -7.38 31.55 0.23
C LEU A 600 -7.82 32.57 1.28
N GLY A 601 -6.86 33.40 1.73
CA GLY A 601 -7.03 34.27 2.90
C GLY A 601 -7.12 33.50 4.21
N SER A 602 -6.84 34.19 5.32
CA SER A 602 -6.94 33.63 6.67
C SER A 602 -8.27 33.95 7.35
N GLY A 603 -8.97 34.99 6.90
CA GLY A 603 -10.11 35.58 7.60
C GLY A 603 -9.70 36.43 8.82
N ILE A 604 -8.40 36.70 8.98
CA ILE A 604 -7.85 37.55 10.06
C ILE A 604 -7.40 38.88 9.42
N PRO A 605 -8.11 40.01 9.62
CA PRO A 605 -7.85 41.27 8.91
C PRO A 605 -6.47 41.92 9.13
N SER A 606 -5.69 41.45 10.10
CA SER A 606 -4.28 41.86 10.29
C SER A 606 -3.30 41.01 9.48
N VAL A 607 -3.64 39.75 9.20
CA VAL A 607 -2.85 38.83 8.37
C VAL A 607 -3.14 39.08 6.89
N ASP A 608 -4.43 39.02 6.51
CA ASP A 608 -4.93 39.22 5.15
C ASP A 608 -4.41 40.50 4.48
N ARG A 609 -4.20 41.55 5.27
CA ARG A 609 -3.66 42.85 4.83
C ARG A 609 -2.25 42.73 4.23
N HIS A 610 -1.41 41.84 4.76
CA HIS A 610 -0.04 41.67 4.28
C HIS A 610 -0.01 40.97 2.91
N GLU A 611 -0.86 39.96 2.70
CA GLU A 611 -1.00 39.31 1.39
C GLU A 611 -1.54 40.29 0.35
N MET A 612 -2.55 41.09 0.72
CA MET A 612 -3.13 42.13 -0.15
C MET A 612 -2.13 43.25 -0.50
N GLU A 613 -1.29 43.67 0.45
CA GLU A 613 -0.18 44.59 0.21
C GLU A 613 0.88 43.99 -0.72
N GLY A 614 1.12 42.67 -0.63
CA GLY A 614 1.99 41.94 -1.55
C GLY A 614 1.45 41.93 -2.98
N LEU A 615 0.18 41.54 -3.16
CA LEU A 615 -0.50 41.58 -4.45
C LEU A 615 -0.56 43.00 -5.04
N ALA A 616 -0.84 44.01 -4.22
CA ALA A 616 -0.85 45.42 -4.65
C ALA A 616 0.50 45.91 -5.18
N ARG A 617 1.61 45.32 -4.72
CA ARG A 617 2.97 45.64 -5.20
C ARG A 617 3.38 44.91 -6.47
N THR A 618 2.69 43.83 -6.85
CA THR A 618 2.86 43.19 -8.17
C THR A 618 1.89 43.77 -9.19
N TYR A 619 0.60 43.84 -8.85
CA TYR A 619 -0.48 44.18 -9.77
C TYR A 619 -0.83 45.69 -9.83
N GLY A 620 -0.22 46.51 -8.97
CA GLY A 620 -0.51 47.94 -8.88
C GLY A 620 0.27 48.85 -9.83
N PHE A 621 1.11 48.31 -10.70
CA PHE A 621 1.96 49.07 -11.63
C PHE A 621 1.49 49.03 -13.10
N GLY A 622 0.31 48.46 -13.37
CA GLY A 622 -0.28 48.37 -14.71
C GLY A 622 -1.04 49.62 -15.19
N GLU A 623 -1.53 49.56 -16.42
CA GLU A 623 -2.46 50.53 -17.01
C GLU A 623 -3.95 50.17 -16.81
N ARG A 624 -4.28 48.94 -16.39
CA ARG A 624 -5.66 48.45 -16.18
C ARG A 624 -6.40 49.30 -15.14
N LYS A 625 -7.44 50.01 -15.59
CA LYS A 625 -8.19 51.02 -14.81
C LYS A 625 -9.42 50.48 -14.09
N LEU A 626 -9.74 49.20 -14.29
CA LEU A 626 -10.88 48.50 -13.69
C LEU A 626 -10.36 47.45 -12.70
N PRO A 627 -10.97 47.31 -11.52
CA PRO A 627 -10.56 46.31 -10.54
C PRO A 627 -10.87 44.89 -11.02
N ARG A 628 -10.06 43.93 -10.56
CA ARG A 628 -10.22 42.51 -10.89
C ARG A 628 -11.19 41.85 -9.90
N PRO A 629 -12.26 41.15 -10.33
CA PRO A 629 -13.14 40.44 -9.39
C PRO A 629 -12.35 39.40 -8.58
N ILE A 630 -12.42 39.51 -7.25
CA ILE A 630 -11.76 38.59 -6.31
C ILE A 630 -12.78 37.81 -5.50
N THR A 631 -12.48 36.54 -5.25
CA THR A 631 -13.31 35.65 -4.44
C THR A 631 -12.46 34.74 -3.54
N THR A 632 -13.09 34.14 -2.54
CA THR A 632 -12.47 33.19 -1.60
C THR A 632 -13.46 32.07 -1.24
N PRO A 633 -13.01 30.81 -1.18
CA PRO A 633 -13.84 29.68 -0.77
C PRO A 633 -13.79 29.42 0.75
N LEU A 634 -12.88 30.06 1.50
CA LEU A 634 -12.65 29.84 2.94
C LEU A 634 -13.93 30.02 3.76
N ALA A 635 -14.72 31.05 3.43
CA ALA A 635 -15.97 31.34 4.12
C ALA A 635 -17.05 30.25 3.91
N ARG A 636 -17.03 29.58 2.76
CA ARG A 636 -17.99 28.53 2.37
C ARG A 636 -17.58 27.18 2.96
N PHE A 637 -16.37 26.70 2.72
CA PHE A 637 -15.96 25.36 3.16
C PHE A 637 -15.31 25.32 4.55
N GLY A 638 -14.67 26.39 5.00
CA GLY A 638 -13.76 26.40 6.15
C GLY A 638 -12.30 26.21 5.74
N HIS A 639 -11.42 25.92 6.70
CA HIS A 639 -9.98 25.80 6.51
C HIS A 639 -9.52 24.33 6.58
N LEU A 640 -9.23 23.73 5.42
CA LEU A 640 -8.88 22.31 5.25
C LEU A 640 -7.42 21.96 5.61
N ALA A 641 -6.83 22.64 6.60
CA ALA A 641 -5.42 22.54 6.99
C ALA A 641 -4.46 22.46 5.78
N ALA A 642 -3.80 21.32 5.52
CA ALA A 642 -2.89 21.14 4.39
C ALA A 642 -3.56 21.15 2.99
N ALA A 643 -4.83 20.75 2.92
CA ALA A 643 -5.65 20.87 1.72
C ALA A 643 -6.31 22.26 1.58
N ALA A 644 -5.95 23.28 2.39
CA ALA A 644 -6.55 24.61 2.29
C ALA A 644 -6.33 25.28 0.92
N GLY A 645 -5.23 24.98 0.22
CA GLY A 645 -5.02 25.46 -1.14
C GLY A 645 -5.88 24.79 -2.22
N LEU A 646 -6.56 23.66 -1.93
CA LEU A 646 -7.37 22.94 -2.91
C LEU A 646 -8.64 23.71 -3.34
N PRO A 647 -9.54 24.17 -2.45
CA PRO A 647 -10.74 24.88 -2.89
C PRO A 647 -10.45 26.15 -3.72
N PRO A 648 -9.40 26.96 -3.45
CA PRO A 648 -9.04 28.07 -4.33
C PRO A 648 -8.55 27.63 -5.72
N LEU A 649 -7.79 26.52 -5.82
CA LEU A 649 -7.36 25.96 -7.11
C LEU A 649 -8.55 25.45 -7.93
N LEU A 650 -9.49 24.72 -7.30
CA LEU A 650 -10.74 24.29 -7.92
C LEU A 650 -11.62 25.48 -8.33
N GLN A 651 -11.67 26.53 -7.51
CA GLN A 651 -12.42 27.75 -7.81
C GLN A 651 -11.79 28.56 -8.97
N GLY A 652 -10.46 28.59 -9.06
CA GLY A 652 -9.73 29.16 -10.19
C GLY A 652 -9.98 28.40 -11.50
N LEU A 653 -9.98 27.07 -11.44
CA LEU A 653 -10.33 26.20 -12.57
C LEU A 653 -11.77 26.43 -13.04
N GLU A 654 -12.74 26.44 -12.13
CA GLU A 654 -14.14 26.70 -12.49
C GLU A 654 -14.35 28.12 -13.05
N ALA A 655 -13.60 29.11 -12.55
CA ALA A 655 -13.64 30.46 -13.07
C ALA A 655 -13.11 30.57 -14.52
N VAL A 656 -11.97 29.94 -14.85
CA VAL A 656 -11.47 29.91 -16.25
C VAL A 656 -12.34 29.06 -17.18
N ARG A 657 -12.99 28.01 -16.66
CA ARG A 657 -13.85 27.10 -17.42
C ARG A 657 -15.21 27.71 -17.73
N SER A 658 -15.82 28.43 -16.78
CA SER A 658 -17.16 29.02 -16.90
C SER A 658 -17.16 30.48 -17.36
N GLY A 659 -16.02 31.18 -17.26
CA GLY A 659 -15.92 32.63 -17.44
C GLY A 659 -16.60 33.44 -16.33
N LYS A 660 -16.94 32.83 -15.20
CA LYS A 660 -17.69 33.47 -14.10
C LYS A 660 -16.94 33.32 -12.77
N GLN A 661 -16.70 34.43 -12.10
CA GLN A 661 -16.12 34.47 -10.77
C GLN A 661 -17.22 34.24 -9.70
N PRO A 662 -17.15 33.18 -8.88
CA PRO A 662 -18.12 32.96 -7.81
C PRO A 662 -18.18 34.11 -6.79
N HIS A 663 -19.33 34.35 -6.16
CA HIS A 663 -19.46 35.38 -5.12
C HIS A 663 -18.65 35.00 -3.85
N VAL A 664 -18.24 36.00 -3.05
CA VAL A 664 -17.67 35.78 -1.70
C VAL A 664 -18.80 35.42 -0.73
N PHE A 665 -18.91 34.13 -0.39
CA PHE A 665 -19.98 33.61 0.48
C PHE A 665 -19.95 34.30 1.85
N GLY A 666 -21.09 34.83 2.30
CA GLY A 666 -21.18 35.49 3.61
C GLY A 666 -20.50 36.87 3.69
N LEU A 667 -20.28 37.56 2.56
CA LEU A 667 -19.81 38.94 2.54
C LEU A 667 -20.97 39.93 2.72
N SER A 668 -21.14 40.44 3.94
CA SER A 668 -22.26 41.31 4.34
C SER A 668 -21.92 42.81 4.32
N SER A 669 -20.67 43.16 4.64
CA SER A 669 -20.20 44.55 4.71
C SER A 669 -18.67 44.61 4.58
N LEU A 670 -18.14 45.38 3.63
CA LEU A 670 -16.69 45.45 3.41
C LEU A 670 -15.95 46.01 4.63
N GLY A 671 -14.87 45.33 5.01
CA GLY A 671 -13.90 45.79 6.00
C GLY A 671 -12.92 46.82 5.44
N ASP A 672 -12.16 47.45 6.34
CA ASP A 672 -11.29 48.58 6.03
C ASP A 672 -10.17 48.19 5.04
N MET A 673 -9.66 46.95 5.13
CA MET A 673 -8.70 46.38 4.17
C MET A 673 -9.28 46.29 2.76
N ALA A 674 -10.44 45.62 2.62
CA ALA A 674 -11.08 45.47 1.32
C ALA A 674 -11.42 46.83 0.68
N THR A 675 -11.81 47.81 1.52
CA THR A 675 -12.06 49.19 1.10
C THR A 675 -10.80 49.89 0.59
N ALA A 676 -9.65 49.68 1.23
CA ALA A 676 -8.38 50.32 0.84
C ALA A 676 -7.80 49.81 -0.49
N HIS A 677 -8.16 48.59 -0.92
CA HIS A 677 -7.63 47.95 -2.13
C HIS A 677 -8.69 47.77 -3.25
N GLN A 678 -9.86 48.44 -3.16
CA GLN A 678 -10.91 48.42 -4.21
C GLN A 678 -10.44 48.87 -5.60
N TRP A 679 -9.35 49.62 -5.68
CA TRP A 679 -8.74 50.06 -6.94
C TRP A 679 -7.98 48.93 -7.66
N LEU A 680 -7.65 47.85 -6.94
CA LEU A 680 -6.91 46.69 -7.42
C LEU A 680 -7.85 45.50 -7.65
N VAL A 681 -8.67 45.20 -6.64
CA VAL A 681 -9.55 44.04 -6.59
C VAL A 681 -10.94 44.41 -6.07
N GLU A 682 -11.98 43.85 -6.70
CA GLU A 682 -13.37 44.02 -6.25
C GLU A 682 -13.91 42.70 -5.70
N PRO A 683 -14.17 42.58 -4.39
CA PRO A 683 -14.79 41.39 -3.82
C PRO A 683 -16.20 41.17 -4.39
N THR A 684 -16.41 40.02 -5.01
CA THR A 684 -17.68 39.63 -5.64
C THR A 684 -18.78 39.43 -4.59
N LYS A 685 -20.00 39.95 -4.84
CA LYS A 685 -21.10 39.99 -3.85
C LYS A 685 -22.39 39.45 -4.43
N ASN A 686 -23.13 38.70 -3.61
CA ASN A 686 -24.48 38.14 -3.86
C ASN A 686 -24.55 37.13 -5.02
N ASN A 687 -24.10 37.49 -6.23
CA ASN A 687 -24.19 36.67 -7.43
C ASN A 687 -22.80 36.43 -8.05
N PRO A 688 -22.60 35.29 -8.73
CA PRO A 688 -21.45 35.09 -9.60
C PRO A 688 -21.32 36.23 -10.63
N THR A 689 -20.11 36.73 -10.81
CA THR A 689 -19.80 37.90 -11.66
C THR A 689 -19.15 37.42 -12.95
N GLN A 690 -19.59 37.91 -14.11
CA GLN A 690 -18.94 37.59 -15.39
C GLN A 690 -17.52 38.19 -15.40
N ILE A 691 -16.53 37.42 -15.84
CA ILE A 691 -15.15 37.89 -15.95
C ILE A 691 -15.02 38.75 -17.21
N GLU A 692 -14.59 40.01 -17.04
CA GLU A 692 -14.20 40.89 -18.14
C GLU A 692 -12.77 40.57 -18.56
N THR A 693 -12.59 39.95 -19.73
CA THR A 693 -11.30 39.43 -20.17
C THR A 693 -10.49 40.42 -21.00
N ALA A 694 -9.20 40.55 -20.69
CA ALA A 694 -8.26 41.36 -21.47
C ALA A 694 -7.94 40.74 -22.85
N GLY A 695 -8.07 39.41 -22.97
CA GLY A 695 -7.90 38.67 -24.22
C GLY A 695 -9.06 37.69 -24.48
N ASN A 696 -8.90 36.80 -25.48
CA ASN A 696 -9.96 35.90 -25.95
C ASN A 696 -10.34 34.78 -24.96
N LYS A 697 -9.53 34.55 -23.92
CA LYS A 697 -9.72 33.49 -22.91
C LYS A 697 -9.49 34.07 -21.51
N PRO A 698 -10.30 33.72 -20.50
CA PRO A 698 -10.15 34.25 -19.14
C PRO A 698 -8.85 33.76 -18.51
N VAL A 699 -8.19 34.68 -17.79
CA VAL A 699 -6.99 34.41 -16.98
C VAL A 699 -7.31 34.66 -15.52
N VAL A 700 -7.11 33.65 -14.67
CA VAL A 700 -7.39 33.73 -13.23
C VAL A 700 -6.13 33.37 -12.46
N ALA A 701 -5.73 34.24 -11.55
CA ALA A 701 -4.64 33.96 -10.63
C ALA A 701 -5.18 33.40 -9.30
N VAL A 702 -4.55 32.34 -8.79
CA VAL A 702 -4.85 31.72 -7.50
C VAL A 702 -3.74 32.07 -6.51
N HIS A 703 -4.04 32.87 -5.49
CA HIS A 703 -3.06 33.27 -4.47
C HIS A 703 -3.26 32.56 -3.12
N LEU A 704 -2.17 32.04 -2.57
CA LEU A 704 -2.15 31.14 -1.44
C LEU A 704 -0.99 31.51 -0.49
N GLY A 705 -1.23 32.34 0.53
CA GLY A 705 -0.24 32.65 1.58
C GLY A 705 -0.44 31.81 2.84
N ASP A 706 0.63 31.69 3.65
CA ASP A 706 0.55 31.17 5.03
C ASP A 706 0.29 32.28 6.08
N GLY A 707 0.24 33.53 5.63
CA GLY A 707 0.11 34.72 6.47
C GLY A 707 1.37 35.15 7.23
N LYS A 708 2.52 34.46 7.09
CA LYS A 708 3.73 34.71 7.87
C LYS A 708 4.97 34.99 7.02
N ASP A 709 5.45 33.97 6.31
CA ASP A 709 6.76 34.00 5.63
C ASP A 709 6.76 33.35 4.25
N SER A 710 5.70 32.62 3.87
CA SER A 710 5.66 31.81 2.65
C SER A 710 4.35 32.00 1.88
N ALA A 711 4.43 32.00 0.55
CA ALA A 711 3.28 32.10 -0.33
C ALA A 711 3.51 31.42 -1.69
N PHE A 712 2.41 31.03 -2.33
CA PHE A 712 2.35 30.54 -3.71
C PHE A 712 1.37 31.38 -4.54
N HIS A 713 1.60 31.39 -5.84
CA HIS A 713 0.78 32.08 -6.82
C HIS A 713 0.73 31.28 -8.13
N VAL A 714 -0.46 30.86 -8.55
CA VAL A 714 -0.68 30.02 -9.74
C VAL A 714 -1.47 30.80 -10.77
N VAL A 715 -0.95 30.92 -12.00
CA VAL A 715 -1.66 31.59 -13.11
C VAL A 715 -2.37 30.51 -13.93
N MET A 716 -3.70 30.59 -14.02
CA MET A 716 -4.55 29.69 -14.79
C MET A 716 -5.19 30.41 -15.98
N GLN A 717 -5.40 29.69 -17.09
CA GLN A 717 -6.05 30.20 -18.30
C GLN A 717 -7.06 29.20 -18.87
N GLY A 718 -8.14 29.70 -19.47
CA GLY A 718 -9.13 28.86 -20.17
C GLY A 718 -8.55 28.20 -21.42
N TYR A 719 -9.02 26.99 -21.76
CA TYR A 719 -8.54 26.28 -22.96
C TYR A 719 -9.20 26.79 -24.26
N SER A 720 -10.52 26.95 -24.28
CA SER A 720 -11.25 27.57 -25.40
C SER A 720 -11.38 29.09 -25.21
N GLU A 721 -11.87 29.78 -26.25
CA GLU A 721 -12.51 31.09 -26.05
C GLU A 721 -13.80 30.92 -25.22
N ILE A 722 -14.40 32.00 -24.70
CA ILE A 722 -15.60 31.93 -23.85
C ILE A 722 -16.79 31.41 -24.66
N GLY A 723 -16.99 30.09 -24.65
CA GLY A 723 -17.91 29.45 -25.58
C GLY A 723 -17.83 27.93 -25.60
N LEU A 724 -18.24 27.28 -24.51
CA LEU A 724 -18.88 25.97 -24.64
C LEU A 724 -20.26 26.13 -25.32
N GLN A 725 -20.26 26.44 -26.62
CA GLN A 725 -21.43 26.25 -27.50
C GLN A 725 -21.57 24.78 -27.96
N GLY A 726 -20.76 23.88 -27.39
CA GLY A 726 -20.77 22.43 -27.67
C GLY A 726 -21.20 21.56 -26.48
N SER A 727 -21.20 22.07 -25.24
CA SER A 727 -22.00 21.45 -24.18
C SER A 727 -23.42 21.97 -24.31
N ASP A 728 -24.20 21.25 -25.11
CA ASP A 728 -25.65 21.35 -25.08
C ASP A 728 -26.11 21.29 -23.62
N GLU A 729 -26.85 22.29 -23.11
CA GLU A 729 -27.41 22.19 -21.75
C GLU A 729 -28.30 20.93 -21.65
N SER A 730 -28.86 20.46 -22.78
CA SER A 730 -29.59 19.21 -22.86
C SER A 730 -28.73 17.94 -22.95
N SER A 731 -27.40 17.97 -23.15
CA SER A 731 -26.59 16.72 -23.14
C SER A 731 -26.25 16.31 -21.70
N LEU A 732 -25.77 17.24 -20.88
CA LEU A 732 -25.57 17.01 -19.45
C LEU A 732 -26.90 16.84 -18.69
N LEU A 733 -28.00 17.41 -19.18
CA LEU A 733 -29.35 17.21 -18.61
C LEU A 733 -30.18 16.09 -19.28
N SER A 734 -29.74 15.45 -20.37
CA SER A 734 -30.37 14.22 -20.89
C SER A 734 -29.73 12.95 -20.33
N GLY A 735 -28.57 13.05 -19.67
CA GLY A 735 -28.04 12.08 -18.72
C GLY A 735 -28.91 11.85 -17.47
N LEU A 736 -30.19 12.25 -17.48
CA LEU A 736 -31.19 11.96 -16.45
C LEU A 736 -31.65 10.49 -16.46
N GLN A 737 -30.69 9.57 -16.35
CA GLN A 737 -30.99 8.38 -15.54
C GLN A 737 -31.26 8.87 -14.11
N LYS A 738 -32.33 8.37 -13.51
CA LYS A 738 -32.49 8.44 -12.04
C LYS A 738 -31.28 7.75 -11.40
N PRO A 739 -30.89 8.11 -10.16
CA PRO A 739 -29.92 7.30 -9.41
C PRO A 739 -30.33 5.83 -9.47
N PRO A 740 -29.37 4.90 -9.68
CA PRO A 740 -29.67 3.52 -10.04
C PRO A 740 -30.64 2.93 -9.03
N THR A 741 -31.84 2.60 -9.51
CA THR A 741 -32.84 1.95 -8.68
C THR A 741 -32.33 0.56 -8.39
N ILE A 742 -31.81 0.34 -7.18
CA ILE A 742 -31.36 -0.96 -6.69
C ILE A 742 -32.46 -1.97 -7.01
N LEU A 743 -32.10 -3.00 -7.78
CA LEU A 743 -32.99 -4.11 -8.11
C LEU A 743 -33.14 -5.01 -6.87
N ILE A 744 -33.86 -4.50 -5.88
CA ILE A 744 -34.41 -5.29 -4.78
C ILE A 744 -35.40 -6.27 -5.43
N ASP A 745 -35.05 -7.55 -5.43
CA ASP A 745 -35.87 -8.55 -6.12
C ASP A 745 -37.27 -8.69 -5.49
N ARG A 746 -38.20 -9.22 -6.28
CA ARG A 746 -39.65 -9.00 -6.16
C ARG A 746 -40.28 -9.67 -4.94
N THR A 747 -40.27 -8.98 -3.79
CA THR A 747 -41.07 -9.43 -2.62
C THR A 747 -41.86 -8.34 -1.88
N LEU A 748 -41.90 -7.09 -2.35
CA LEU A 748 -42.59 -5.97 -1.67
C LEU A 748 -43.94 -5.52 -2.28
N GLU A 749 -44.26 -5.85 -3.54
CA GLU A 749 -45.54 -5.46 -4.18
C GLU A 749 -46.80 -6.06 -3.52
N SER A 750 -46.62 -7.04 -2.63
CA SER A 750 -47.67 -7.66 -1.82
C SER A 750 -48.10 -6.80 -0.62
N MET A 751 -47.26 -5.88 -0.15
CA MET A 751 -47.50 -5.14 1.10
C MET A 751 -48.04 -3.72 0.88
N GLU A 752 -47.60 -3.00 -0.16
CA GLU A 752 -48.09 -1.64 -0.42
C GLU A 752 -49.58 -1.57 -0.77
N LYS A 753 -50.13 -2.62 -1.40
CA LYS A 753 -51.57 -2.70 -1.76
C LYS A 753 -52.51 -2.77 -0.56
N VAL A 754 -52.01 -3.07 0.65
CA VAL A 754 -52.78 -3.00 1.90
C VAL A 754 -52.76 -1.56 2.46
N SER A 755 -51.62 -0.88 2.40
CA SER A 755 -51.38 0.46 2.95
C SER A 755 -52.29 1.55 2.38
N MET A 756 -52.72 1.42 1.12
CA MET A 756 -53.61 2.42 0.48
C MET A 756 -55.08 2.34 0.91
N GLN A 757 -55.60 1.19 1.37
CA GLN A 757 -57.02 1.10 1.75
C GLN A 757 -57.32 1.65 3.15
N GLU A 758 -56.33 1.73 4.05
CA GLU A 758 -56.56 2.24 5.41
C GLU A 758 -56.50 3.77 5.49
N ARG A 759 -55.70 4.44 4.64
CA ARG A 759 -55.47 5.91 4.73
C ARG A 759 -56.72 6.76 4.52
N ASP A 760 -57.62 6.37 3.62
CA ASP A 760 -58.88 7.09 3.37
C ASP A 760 -59.93 6.89 4.49
N SER A 761 -59.75 5.92 5.38
CA SER A 761 -60.71 5.64 6.46
C SER A 761 -60.60 6.61 7.66
N VAL A 762 -59.41 7.18 7.89
CA VAL A 762 -59.09 7.89 9.15
C VAL A 762 -59.49 9.37 9.12
N ALA A 763 -59.80 9.94 7.95
CA ALA A 763 -60.17 11.36 7.80
C ALA A 763 -61.54 11.76 8.41
N ARG A 764 -62.27 10.83 9.08
CA ARG A 764 -63.64 11.06 9.59
C ARG A 764 -63.98 10.41 10.94
N SER A 765 -63.22 10.67 12.01
CA SER A 765 -63.82 10.74 13.36
C SER A 765 -62.94 11.54 14.34
N GLY A 766 -63.58 12.23 15.29
CA GLY A 766 -62.90 13.03 16.30
C GLY A 766 -62.85 12.37 17.68
N GLU A 767 -61.95 12.89 18.51
CA GLU A 767 -61.87 12.72 19.98
C GLU A 767 -62.06 11.30 20.58
N LYS A 768 -60.94 10.63 20.87
CA LYS A 768 -60.73 9.91 22.13
C LYS A 768 -59.26 9.65 22.42
N LYS A 769 -58.85 9.78 23.69
CA LYS A 769 -57.58 9.26 24.19
C LYS A 769 -57.73 7.75 24.43
N PHE A 770 -56.83 6.93 23.92
CA PHE A 770 -56.45 5.65 24.56
C PHE A 770 -54.97 5.30 24.29
N GLN A 771 -54.49 4.26 24.95
CA GLN A 771 -53.07 4.03 25.28
C GLN A 771 -52.25 3.42 24.13
N ARG A 772 -50.93 3.65 24.14
CA ARG A 772 -49.96 2.80 23.43
C ARG A 772 -49.66 1.53 24.26
N PRO A 773 -49.48 0.35 23.63
CA PRO A 773 -48.96 -0.85 24.30
C PRO A 773 -47.44 -0.74 24.56
N MET A 774 -46.91 -1.67 25.35
CA MET A 774 -45.50 -1.71 25.80
C MET A 774 -44.72 -2.85 25.15
N HIS A 775 -43.44 -2.63 24.87
CA HIS A 775 -42.35 -3.56 25.24
C HIS A 775 -41.25 -2.70 25.89
N PHE A 776 -40.97 -2.82 27.20
CA PHE A 776 -40.17 -3.85 27.88
C PHE A 776 -38.64 -3.68 27.73
N ASP A 777 -38.12 -2.63 28.38
CA ASP A 777 -36.77 -2.60 28.97
C ASP A 777 -36.96 -2.65 30.52
N ALA A 778 -36.08 -3.35 31.23
CA ALA A 778 -36.27 -3.80 32.60
C ALA A 778 -35.39 -3.08 33.65
N THR A 779 -34.83 -1.91 33.34
CA THR A 779 -33.72 -1.32 34.13
C THR A 779 -34.07 -0.10 35.00
N GLU A 780 -35.32 0.40 35.01
CA GLU A 780 -35.68 1.63 35.76
C GLU A 780 -36.66 1.45 36.94
N ARG A 781 -36.25 0.69 37.97
CA ARG A 781 -37.04 0.57 39.23
C ARG A 781 -36.29 0.85 40.53
N ARG A 782 -35.37 1.83 40.55
CA ARG A 782 -34.70 2.25 41.81
C ARG A 782 -34.28 3.72 41.98
N ARG A 783 -34.70 4.68 41.12
CA ARG A 783 -34.27 6.10 41.24
C ARG A 783 -35.38 7.17 41.40
N SER A 784 -36.65 6.85 41.18
CA SER A 784 -37.77 7.82 41.15
C SER A 784 -38.68 7.80 42.39
N ARG A 785 -38.12 7.77 43.61
CA ARG A 785 -38.93 7.90 44.85
C ARG A 785 -38.29 8.67 46.01
N MET A 786 -37.77 9.87 45.75
CA MET A 786 -37.70 10.99 46.72
C MET A 786 -37.17 12.27 46.05
N LYS A 787 -38.05 13.22 45.71
CA LYS A 787 -37.68 14.63 45.48
C LYS A 787 -38.91 15.55 45.38
N GLU A 788 -39.52 15.88 46.51
CA GLU A 788 -40.33 17.10 46.64
C GLU A 788 -40.50 17.50 48.12
N ASN A 789 -39.53 18.26 48.65
CA ASN A 789 -39.70 19.37 49.61
C ASN A 789 -38.35 19.88 50.17
N ALA A 790 -38.39 21.09 50.75
CA ALA A 790 -37.40 21.73 51.64
C ALA A 790 -36.01 22.13 51.07
N SER A 791 -35.96 23.38 50.61
CA SER A 791 -35.05 24.47 51.02
C SER A 791 -33.82 24.20 51.90
N LYS A 792 -32.69 24.83 51.52
CA LYS A 792 -31.49 25.17 52.34
C LYS A 792 -31.81 26.25 53.41
N PRO A 793 -30.88 26.61 54.34
CA PRO A 793 -29.87 25.79 55.05
C PRO A 793 -29.71 26.15 56.57
N GLN A 794 -29.06 25.29 57.38
CA GLN A 794 -28.22 25.72 58.52
C GLN A 794 -27.34 24.60 59.14
N VAL A 795 -26.41 24.98 60.01
CA VAL A 795 -25.33 24.19 60.67
C VAL A 795 -25.25 24.71 62.12
N PRO A 796 -25.21 23.89 63.21
CA PRO A 796 -23.92 23.35 63.70
C PRO A 796 -23.89 22.06 64.59
N GLN A 797 -22.68 21.48 64.67
CA GLN A 797 -21.98 20.86 65.83
C GLN A 797 -22.54 19.66 66.65
N ALA A 798 -21.74 18.57 66.60
CA ALA A 798 -21.16 17.78 67.71
C ALA A 798 -21.99 17.26 68.91
N HIS A 799 -21.98 15.94 69.15
CA HIS A 799 -21.11 15.28 70.15
C HIS A 799 -21.23 13.72 70.13
N SER A 800 -20.27 13.03 70.77
CA SER A 800 -20.12 11.56 70.92
C SER A 800 -20.43 11.12 72.39
N PRO A 801 -20.16 9.88 72.87
CA PRO A 801 -20.05 8.54 72.25
C PRO A 801 -20.81 7.41 73.02
N GLY A 802 -20.69 6.14 72.58
CA GLY A 802 -21.02 4.91 73.36
C GLY A 802 -22.38 4.26 73.02
N VAL A 803 -22.64 2.97 73.34
CA VAL A 803 -21.86 1.94 74.08
C VAL A 803 -22.01 0.57 73.38
N VAL A 804 -21.03 -0.32 73.57
CA VAL A 804 -20.98 -1.70 73.02
C VAL A 804 -21.75 -2.70 73.89
N GLN A 805 -22.44 -3.67 73.28
CA GLN A 805 -22.56 -5.01 73.89
C GLN A 805 -22.76 -6.11 72.83
N GLU A 806 -22.16 -7.28 73.09
CA GLU A 806 -22.17 -8.46 72.23
C GLU A 806 -23.30 -9.43 72.61
N THR A 807 -23.81 -10.22 71.65
CA THR A 807 -23.97 -11.68 71.80
C THR A 807 -24.39 -12.36 70.48
N GLN A 808 -23.80 -13.53 70.22
CA GLN A 808 -24.20 -14.53 69.23
C GLN A 808 -24.50 -15.85 69.97
N PRO A 809 -24.96 -16.92 69.29
CA PRO A 809 -25.97 -17.05 68.23
C PRO A 809 -27.06 -18.05 68.68
N ILE A 810 -27.91 -18.57 67.77
CA ILE A 810 -28.21 -20.03 67.66
C ILE A 810 -29.04 -20.37 66.42
N GLU A 811 -28.59 -21.43 65.74
CA GLU A 811 -29.22 -22.40 64.84
C GLU A 811 -30.55 -22.13 64.08
N ARG A 812 -30.56 -22.53 62.81
CA ARG A 812 -31.68 -23.27 62.19
C ARG A 812 -31.18 -24.31 61.18
N LYS A 813 -31.69 -25.55 61.28
CA LYS A 813 -31.62 -26.62 60.26
C LYS A 813 -32.86 -27.52 60.40
N VAL A 814 -32.89 -28.66 59.68
CA VAL A 814 -34.01 -29.63 59.57
C VAL A 814 -35.06 -29.29 58.49
N THR A 815 -34.66 -29.60 57.25
CA THR A 815 -35.37 -30.36 56.21
C THR A 815 -36.81 -30.86 56.44
N ASN A 816 -37.70 -30.63 55.45
CA ASN A 816 -38.55 -31.62 54.73
C ASN A 816 -39.58 -30.87 53.83
N GLY A 817 -40.14 -31.41 52.73
CA GLY A 817 -39.85 -32.69 52.06
C GLY A 817 -41.04 -33.32 51.27
N ALA A 818 -41.54 -32.68 50.20
CA ALA A 818 -42.43 -33.22 49.13
C ALA A 818 -42.54 -32.15 48.01
N ALA A 819 -42.39 -32.41 46.70
CA ALA A 819 -43.13 -33.29 45.76
C ALA A 819 -44.58 -32.78 45.52
N VAL A 820 -45.12 -32.66 44.28
CA VAL A 820 -44.82 -33.31 42.98
C VAL A 820 -45.06 -32.34 41.80
N TYR A 821 -44.26 -32.44 40.73
CA TYR A 821 -44.73 -32.37 39.33
C TYR A 821 -43.79 -33.22 38.44
N SER A 822 -44.31 -33.79 37.35
CA SER A 822 -43.69 -34.96 36.69
C SER A 822 -43.61 -34.87 35.16
N SER A 823 -42.42 -35.16 34.62
CA SER A 823 -42.20 -35.67 33.25
C SER A 823 -41.13 -36.78 33.31
N PRO A 824 -41.08 -37.74 32.36
CA PRO A 824 -40.31 -38.97 32.53
C PRO A 824 -38.80 -38.80 32.38
N LYS A 825 -38.05 -39.66 33.08
CA LYS A 825 -36.65 -39.94 32.81
C LYS A 825 -36.56 -41.36 32.23
N GLU A 826 -36.21 -41.48 30.96
CA GLU A 826 -35.66 -42.74 30.42
C GLU A 826 -34.13 -42.71 30.52
N ALA A 827 -33.50 -43.87 30.36
CA ALA A 827 -32.07 -44.02 30.57
C ALA A 827 -31.26 -43.49 29.37
N PRO A 828 -30.04 -42.96 29.58
CA PRO A 828 -29.11 -42.73 28.48
C PRO A 828 -28.69 -44.08 27.91
N GLN A 829 -29.23 -44.43 26.75
CA GLN A 829 -28.57 -45.40 25.87
C GLN A 829 -27.30 -44.74 25.34
N ALA A 830 -26.23 -45.53 25.17
CA ALA A 830 -25.03 -45.06 24.48
C ALA A 830 -25.36 -44.89 22.99
N VAL A 831 -25.04 -43.72 22.45
CA VAL A 831 -24.97 -43.46 21.01
C VAL A 831 -23.63 -42.79 20.77
N GLU A 832 -22.74 -43.49 20.07
CA GLU A 832 -21.48 -42.96 19.56
C GLU A 832 -21.75 -42.28 18.22
N ASP A 833 -22.28 -41.05 18.26
CA ASP A 833 -22.35 -40.21 17.06
C ASP A 833 -20.97 -39.58 16.80
N ALA A 834 -20.20 -40.21 15.92
CA ALA A 834 -19.01 -39.60 15.35
C ALA A 834 -19.43 -38.39 14.51
N VAL A 835 -19.05 -37.19 14.93
CA VAL A 835 -19.45 -35.93 14.29
C VAL A 835 -18.83 -35.85 12.89
N ARG A 836 -19.63 -36.19 11.88
CA ARG A 836 -19.29 -36.06 10.46
C ARG A 836 -19.71 -34.68 9.98
N TYR A 837 -18.79 -33.72 10.09
CA TYR A 837 -18.94 -32.44 9.42
C TYR A 837 -19.11 -32.67 7.92
N SER A 838 -20.20 -32.18 7.37
CA SER A 838 -20.44 -32.15 5.92
C SER A 838 -19.59 -31.07 5.24
N LEU A 839 -19.41 -31.18 3.92
CA LEU A 839 -18.77 -30.11 3.13
C LEU A 839 -19.50 -28.77 3.27
N ASP A 840 -20.82 -28.81 3.49
CA ASP A 840 -21.67 -27.64 3.72
C ASP A 840 -21.37 -26.96 5.07
N GLU A 841 -21.18 -27.74 6.14
CA GLU A 841 -20.78 -27.23 7.46
C GLU A 841 -19.32 -26.73 7.47
N LEU A 842 -18.41 -27.42 6.79
CA LEU A 842 -17.01 -26.98 6.65
C LEU A 842 -16.92 -25.69 5.81
N SER A 843 -17.63 -25.62 4.68
CA SER A 843 -17.76 -24.41 3.88
C SER A 843 -18.38 -23.27 4.70
N THR A 844 -19.45 -23.54 5.45
CA THR A 844 -20.11 -22.54 6.31
C THR A 844 -19.17 -22.03 7.40
N PHE A 845 -18.34 -22.89 8.02
CA PHE A 845 -17.31 -22.45 8.96
C PHE A 845 -16.29 -21.51 8.31
N LEU A 846 -15.74 -21.92 7.15
CA LEU A 846 -14.74 -21.13 6.42
C LEU A 846 -15.29 -19.77 5.96
N THR A 847 -16.50 -19.76 5.38
CA THR A 847 -17.22 -18.53 5.02
C THR A 847 -17.45 -17.66 6.26
N ASN A 848 -17.91 -18.22 7.38
CA ASN A 848 -18.14 -17.45 8.62
C ASN A 848 -16.84 -16.86 9.19
N PHE A 849 -15.73 -17.60 9.19
CA PHE A 849 -14.43 -17.09 9.61
C PHE A 849 -14.01 -15.89 8.75
N VAL A 850 -14.12 -16.01 7.41
CA VAL A 850 -13.80 -14.89 6.52
C VAL A 850 -14.75 -13.71 6.73
N VAL A 851 -16.06 -13.93 6.89
CA VAL A 851 -17.03 -12.88 7.23
C VAL A 851 -16.63 -12.17 8.54
N GLU A 852 -16.20 -12.89 9.57
CA GLU A 852 -15.77 -12.31 10.84
C GLU A 852 -14.41 -11.58 10.73
N GLN A 853 -13.45 -12.09 9.96
CA GLN A 853 -12.14 -11.46 9.78
C GLN A 853 -12.11 -10.30 8.77
N THR A 854 -13.01 -10.27 7.80
CA THR A 854 -13.01 -9.27 6.71
C THR A 854 -14.17 -8.28 6.80
N GLY A 855 -15.29 -8.66 7.42
CA GLY A 855 -16.54 -7.92 7.34
C GLY A 855 -17.25 -8.00 5.98
N TYR A 856 -16.78 -8.84 5.05
CA TYR A 856 -17.49 -9.10 3.80
C TYR A 856 -18.86 -9.76 4.07
N PRO A 857 -19.91 -9.45 3.30
CA PRO A 857 -21.15 -10.23 3.31
C PRO A 857 -20.90 -11.69 2.87
N PRO A 858 -21.56 -12.70 3.48
CA PRO A 858 -21.33 -14.11 3.15
C PRO A 858 -21.61 -14.43 1.68
N GLU A 859 -22.54 -13.71 1.03
CA GLU A 859 -22.93 -13.93 -0.36
C GLU A 859 -21.87 -13.53 -1.41
N ILE A 860 -20.70 -13.02 -1.01
CA ILE A 860 -19.55 -12.74 -1.91
C ILE A 860 -18.28 -13.49 -1.52
N VAL A 861 -18.31 -14.36 -0.50
CA VAL A 861 -17.15 -15.13 -0.07
C VAL A 861 -17.13 -16.44 -0.86
N GLU A 862 -16.60 -16.37 -2.08
CA GLU A 862 -16.42 -17.52 -2.96
C GLU A 862 -15.27 -18.42 -2.48
N LEU A 863 -15.46 -19.74 -2.55
CA LEU A 863 -14.46 -20.70 -2.08
C LEU A 863 -13.16 -20.67 -2.90
N ASP A 864 -13.27 -20.28 -4.18
CA ASP A 864 -12.18 -20.33 -5.14
C ASP A 864 -11.40 -19.00 -5.22
N ALA A 865 -11.80 -18.00 -4.42
CA ALA A 865 -11.13 -16.70 -4.30
C ALA A 865 -9.80 -16.78 -3.52
N ASP A 866 -8.82 -15.93 -3.90
CA ASP A 866 -7.51 -15.89 -3.24
C ASP A 866 -7.63 -15.29 -1.83
N LEU A 867 -7.13 -16.03 -0.84
CA LEU A 867 -7.17 -15.67 0.57
C LEU A 867 -6.52 -14.32 0.83
N GLU A 868 -5.41 -13.99 0.17
CA GLU A 868 -4.67 -12.75 0.39
C GLU A 868 -5.13 -11.63 -0.58
N ALA A 869 -5.26 -11.94 -1.86
CA ALA A 869 -5.46 -10.94 -2.92
C ALA A 869 -6.93 -10.54 -3.13
N ASP A 870 -7.89 -11.43 -2.86
CA ASP A 870 -9.33 -11.12 -2.92
C ASP A 870 -9.92 -10.94 -1.52
N LEU A 871 -9.57 -11.84 -0.60
CA LEU A 871 -10.19 -11.91 0.71
C LEU A 871 -9.46 -11.12 1.81
N GLY A 872 -8.19 -10.75 1.65
CA GLY A 872 -7.42 -9.98 2.65
C GLY A 872 -7.05 -10.74 3.93
N ILE A 873 -7.12 -12.08 3.90
CA ILE A 873 -6.63 -13.02 4.90
C ILE A 873 -5.12 -13.23 4.70
N ASP A 874 -4.34 -12.31 5.26
CA ASP A 874 -2.87 -12.42 5.30
C ASP A 874 -2.36 -13.67 6.03
N SER A 875 -1.06 -13.95 5.96
CA SER A 875 -0.42 -15.12 6.56
C SER A 875 -0.58 -15.23 8.09
N ILE A 876 -0.83 -14.12 8.80
CA ILE A 876 -1.15 -14.14 10.25
C ILE A 876 -2.59 -14.61 10.44
N LYS A 877 -3.53 -14.12 9.62
CA LYS A 877 -4.92 -14.55 9.62
C LYS A 877 -5.10 -15.98 9.11
N LYS A 878 -4.26 -16.46 8.18
CA LYS A 878 -4.13 -17.89 7.82
C LYS A 878 -3.66 -18.72 9.02
N ALA A 879 -2.62 -18.30 9.74
CA ALA A 879 -2.17 -19.01 10.94
C ALA A 879 -3.25 -19.07 12.03
N GLN A 880 -4.03 -17.99 12.20
CA GLN A 880 -5.20 -17.97 13.09
C GLN A 880 -6.30 -18.94 12.62
N LEU A 881 -6.63 -18.97 11.33
CA LEU A 881 -7.59 -19.90 10.73
C LEU A 881 -7.23 -21.36 11.04
N PHE A 882 -5.97 -21.75 10.83
CA PHE A 882 -5.51 -23.11 11.14
C PHE A 882 -5.53 -23.42 12.66
N GLY A 883 -5.29 -22.42 13.51
CA GLY A 883 -5.45 -22.57 14.96
C GLY A 883 -6.90 -22.80 15.38
N GLU A 884 -7.83 -21.98 14.89
CA GLU A 884 -9.27 -22.11 15.16
C GLU A 884 -9.84 -23.40 14.56
N ILE A 885 -9.37 -23.83 13.39
CA ILE A 885 -9.66 -25.15 12.80
C ILE A 885 -9.22 -26.28 13.75
N GLY A 886 -8.00 -26.21 14.28
CA GLY A 886 -7.46 -27.23 15.19
C GLY A 886 -8.30 -27.38 16.45
N GLU A 887 -8.70 -26.27 17.08
CA GLU A 887 -9.56 -26.29 18.26
C GLU A 887 -11.01 -26.71 17.94
N TYR A 888 -11.62 -26.17 16.88
CA TYR A 888 -13.04 -26.36 16.58
C TYR A 888 -13.36 -27.76 16.01
N PHE A 889 -12.49 -28.30 15.16
CA PHE A 889 -12.65 -29.63 14.55
C PHE A 889 -11.82 -30.72 15.26
N SER A 890 -11.09 -30.37 16.33
CA SER A 890 -10.19 -31.28 17.07
C SER A 890 -9.12 -31.94 16.19
N ILE A 891 -8.61 -31.19 15.20
CA ILE A 891 -7.53 -31.63 14.31
C ILE A 891 -6.17 -31.36 15.00
N PRO A 892 -5.26 -32.34 15.10
CA PRO A 892 -3.95 -32.12 15.71
C PRO A 892 -3.14 -31.06 14.97
N PRO A 893 -2.43 -30.15 15.67
CA PRO A 893 -1.54 -29.20 15.02
C PRO A 893 -0.38 -29.93 14.35
N ARG A 894 -0.27 -29.77 13.02
CA ARG A 894 0.83 -30.29 12.20
C ARG A 894 1.95 -29.25 12.07
N THR A 895 3.21 -29.72 12.06
CA THR A 895 4.41 -28.86 11.98
C THR A 895 5.05 -28.88 10.58
N ASP A 896 4.43 -29.64 9.69
CA ASP A 896 4.84 -30.05 8.35
C ASP A 896 3.99 -29.38 7.24
N LEU A 897 3.08 -28.47 7.60
CA LEU A 897 2.25 -27.71 6.66
C LEU A 897 2.83 -26.31 6.40
N SER A 898 2.87 -25.88 5.13
CA SER A 898 3.17 -24.50 4.76
C SER A 898 1.89 -23.70 4.55
N LEU A 899 1.88 -22.43 4.97
CA LEU A 899 0.72 -21.54 4.77
C LEU A 899 0.57 -21.04 3.32
N ASP A 900 1.56 -21.32 2.47
CA ASP A 900 1.56 -20.96 1.05
C ASP A 900 0.89 -22.05 0.17
N GLU A 901 0.78 -23.29 0.68
CA GLU A 901 0.02 -24.41 0.08
C GLU A 901 -1.50 -24.13 0.05
N PHE A 902 -1.94 -23.08 0.75
CA PHE A 902 -3.34 -22.67 0.91
C PHE A 902 -3.57 -21.28 0.32
N PRO A 903 -3.62 -21.13 -1.02
CA PRO A 903 -3.91 -19.85 -1.67
C PRO A 903 -5.40 -19.50 -1.64
N THR A 904 -6.33 -20.46 -1.63
CA THR A 904 -7.79 -20.20 -1.64
C THR A 904 -8.54 -20.94 -0.53
N LEU A 905 -9.77 -20.53 -0.22
CA LEU A 905 -10.61 -21.24 0.75
C LEU A 905 -10.90 -22.69 0.35
N ARG A 906 -10.92 -23.01 -0.95
CA ARG A 906 -11.06 -24.39 -1.44
C ARG A 906 -9.91 -25.29 -1.00
N HIS A 907 -8.66 -24.81 -1.06
CA HIS A 907 -7.51 -25.59 -0.60
C HIS A 907 -7.65 -25.95 0.90
N VAL A 908 -8.14 -25.00 1.71
CA VAL A 908 -8.43 -25.24 3.14
C VAL A 908 -9.64 -26.18 3.31
N LEU A 909 -10.69 -26.04 2.51
CA LEU A 909 -11.88 -26.89 2.54
C LEU A 909 -11.57 -28.34 2.19
N ASP A 910 -10.76 -28.57 1.15
CA ASP A 910 -10.44 -29.91 0.67
C ASP A 910 -9.46 -30.61 1.62
N PHE A 911 -8.51 -29.87 2.23
CA PHE A 911 -7.71 -30.34 3.37
C PHE A 911 -8.59 -30.72 4.58
N LEU A 912 -9.51 -29.84 5.01
CA LEU A 912 -10.47 -30.15 6.08
C LEU A 912 -11.32 -31.38 5.75
N ALA A 913 -11.73 -31.52 4.49
CA ALA A 913 -12.50 -32.65 4.01
C ALA A 913 -11.67 -33.94 3.90
N ILE A 914 -10.34 -33.90 3.96
CA ILE A 914 -9.47 -35.07 4.10
C ILE A 914 -9.33 -35.41 5.59
N GLU A 915 -8.94 -34.44 6.42
CA GLU A 915 -8.62 -34.69 7.84
C GLU A 915 -9.85 -35.10 8.69
N THR A 916 -11.03 -34.52 8.39
CA THR A 916 -12.28 -34.96 9.03
C THR A 916 -12.73 -36.36 8.61
N LYS A 917 -12.24 -36.89 7.49
CA LYS A 917 -12.46 -38.29 7.07
C LYS A 917 -11.44 -39.23 7.72
N THR A 918 -10.16 -38.86 7.82
CA THR A 918 -9.11 -39.70 8.44
C THR A 918 -9.29 -39.85 9.95
N SER A 919 -9.71 -38.80 10.66
CA SER A 919 -9.99 -38.81 12.10
C SER A 919 -11.00 -39.90 12.54
N SER A 920 -11.86 -40.37 11.62
CA SER A 920 -12.86 -41.43 11.89
C SER A 920 -12.31 -42.86 12.10
N LYS A 921 -10.99 -43.09 12.03
CA LYS A 921 -10.39 -44.44 11.94
C LYS A 921 -9.65 -44.97 13.18
N THR A 922 -9.58 -44.24 14.29
CA THR A 922 -8.82 -44.67 15.49
C THR A 922 -9.69 -44.93 16.72
N SER A 923 -10.08 -46.20 16.90
CA SER A 923 -10.59 -46.73 18.18
C SER A 923 -9.82 -48.02 18.53
N PRO A 924 -9.01 -48.04 19.61
CA PRO A 924 -8.08 -49.14 19.87
C PRO A 924 -8.72 -50.33 20.59
N SER A 925 -8.44 -51.53 20.09
CA SER A 925 -8.67 -52.80 20.79
C SER A 925 -7.66 -53.84 20.26
N VAL A 926 -7.08 -54.76 21.02
CA VAL A 926 -7.28 -55.16 22.43
C VAL A 926 -5.91 -55.44 23.06
N LEU A 927 -5.69 -55.02 24.31
CA LEU A 927 -5.12 -55.89 25.36
C LEU A 927 -5.44 -55.34 26.75
N GLN A 928 -5.68 -56.25 27.70
CA GLN A 928 -6.22 -55.97 29.02
C GLN A 928 -5.30 -56.59 30.09
N GLU A 929 -5.52 -56.23 31.36
CA GLU A 929 -4.88 -56.77 32.58
C GLU A 929 -3.41 -56.40 32.85
N ALA A 930 -3.25 -55.34 33.66
CA ALA A 930 -2.15 -55.22 34.63
C ALA A 930 -2.63 -54.41 35.86
N ASP A 931 -3.68 -54.87 36.53
CA ASP A 931 -4.24 -54.22 37.73
C ASP A 931 -3.36 -54.48 38.98
N ALA A 932 -2.64 -53.46 39.44
CA ALA A 932 -1.86 -53.56 40.68
C ALA A 932 -1.49 -52.20 41.34
N ARG A 933 -2.34 -51.73 42.26
CA ARG A 933 -1.98 -50.96 43.50
C ARG A 933 -1.45 -49.52 43.31
N LEU A 934 -1.69 -48.57 44.22
CA LEU A 934 -2.75 -48.30 45.21
C LEU A 934 -2.51 -46.85 45.70
N ASN A 935 -3.54 -46.13 46.12
CA ASN A 935 -3.38 -44.80 46.71
C ASN A 935 -2.74 -44.85 48.11
N GLU A 936 -1.70 -44.05 48.34
CA GLU A 936 -1.40 -43.34 49.60
C GLU A 936 -0.54 -42.11 49.24
N SER A 937 -1.11 -40.95 48.90
CA SER A 937 -1.82 -39.96 49.71
C SER A 937 -0.96 -39.07 50.63
N SER A 938 -1.11 -37.77 50.43
CA SER A 938 -1.11 -36.72 51.45
C SER A 938 0.18 -36.26 52.17
N LYS A 939 0.61 -35.05 51.78
CA LYS A 939 0.91 -33.91 52.69
C LYS A 939 1.96 -34.08 53.81
N SER A 940 3.04 -33.32 53.69
CA SER A 940 3.34 -32.32 54.72
C SER A 940 4.15 -31.14 54.16
N SER A 941 3.70 -29.91 54.39
CA SER A 941 4.55 -28.71 54.31
C SER A 941 4.78 -28.18 55.73
N ALA A 942 6.05 -28.02 56.10
CA ALA A 942 6.46 -27.45 57.38
C ALA A 942 7.55 -26.39 57.15
N ARG A 943 7.44 -25.28 57.87
CA ARG A 943 8.26 -24.07 57.69
C ARG A 943 9.74 -24.33 58.04
N GLN A 944 10.68 -23.70 57.33
CA GLN A 944 11.36 -22.49 57.83
C GLN A 944 12.33 -21.82 56.82
N ASN A 945 12.42 -20.50 56.96
CA ASN A 945 13.52 -19.55 56.68
C ASN A 945 14.74 -19.99 55.83
N GLY A 946 15.11 -19.15 54.85
CA GLY A 946 16.51 -19.04 54.42
C GLY A 946 16.77 -18.60 52.97
N SER A 947 16.88 -17.30 52.73
CA SER A 947 17.83 -16.79 51.72
C SER A 947 19.18 -16.58 52.42
N PRO A 948 20.35 -16.75 51.75
CA PRO A 948 20.73 -15.88 50.62
C PRO A 948 21.60 -16.50 49.48
N GLN A 949 21.73 -15.72 48.40
CA GLN A 949 22.95 -15.51 47.59
C GLN A 949 23.67 -16.67 46.84
N SER A 950 23.42 -16.69 45.52
CA SER A 950 24.43 -16.33 44.47
C SER A 950 25.40 -17.39 43.87
N GLN A 951 25.88 -17.02 42.68
CA GLN A 951 27.06 -17.53 41.93
C GLN A 951 26.95 -18.83 41.08
N ASN A 952 26.78 -18.58 39.77
CA ASN A 952 27.67 -18.98 38.65
C ASN A 952 28.14 -20.44 38.45
N TYR A 953 27.89 -20.93 37.22
CA TYR A 953 28.79 -21.69 36.33
C TYR A 953 29.74 -22.75 36.92
N LYS A 954 29.55 -24.02 36.52
CA LYS A 954 30.39 -24.66 35.47
C LYS A 954 29.93 -26.07 35.03
N GLU A 955 29.69 -26.20 33.73
CA GLU A 955 30.38 -27.09 32.76
C GLU A 955 30.71 -28.59 33.05
N PHE A 956 30.37 -29.38 32.01
CA PHE A 956 31.05 -30.57 31.43
C PHE A 956 30.95 -31.99 32.04
N GLN A 957 30.64 -32.92 31.12
CA GLN A 957 31.07 -34.34 31.02
C GLN A 957 30.56 -35.34 32.09
N ASP A 958 30.33 -36.63 31.79
CA ASP A 958 30.87 -37.51 30.72
C ASP A 958 29.82 -38.42 30.01
N GLU A 959 30.30 -39.26 29.08
CA GLU A 959 29.54 -40.11 28.13
C GLU A 959 29.15 -41.53 28.64
N GLU A 960 28.75 -42.39 27.69
CA GLU A 960 28.52 -43.85 27.71
C GLU A 960 27.15 -44.43 28.12
N ARG A 961 26.33 -44.72 27.09
CA ARG A 961 25.89 -46.11 26.76
C ARG A 961 25.24 -46.18 25.37
N ILE A 962 25.79 -47.02 24.49
CA ILE A 962 25.26 -47.36 23.17
C ILE A 962 24.90 -48.87 23.14
N SER A 963 24.02 -49.25 22.19
CA SER A 963 23.58 -50.63 21.88
C SER A 963 22.49 -51.17 22.82
N SER A 964 21.44 -51.85 22.35
CA SER A 964 21.22 -52.46 21.02
C SER A 964 19.73 -52.51 20.62
N LEU A 965 19.43 -52.36 19.32
CA LEU A 965 18.49 -53.22 18.56
C LEU A 965 18.68 -52.93 17.05
N ALA A 966 18.42 -53.92 16.19
CA ALA A 966 18.87 -53.91 14.79
C ALA A 966 17.78 -53.52 13.78
N THR A 967 18.19 -52.85 12.71
CA THR A 967 17.40 -52.58 11.51
C THR A 967 17.18 -53.84 10.67
N VAL A 968 16.14 -53.80 9.82
CA VAL A 968 15.89 -54.79 8.77
C VAL A 968 16.31 -54.18 7.44
N GLU A 969 17.22 -54.83 6.72
CA GLU A 969 17.64 -54.39 5.39
C GLU A 969 16.46 -54.51 4.41
N LYS A 970 16.03 -53.39 3.83
CA LYS A 970 15.18 -53.34 2.64
C LYS A 970 16.07 -53.32 1.41
N THR A 971 15.79 -54.19 0.45
CA THR A 971 16.28 -54.06 -0.92
C THR A 971 15.26 -53.26 -1.73
N TYR A 972 15.69 -52.23 -2.42
CA TYR A 972 14.84 -51.36 -3.26
C TYR A 972 15.04 -51.70 -4.74
N THR A 973 13.99 -51.61 -5.54
CA THR A 973 14.05 -51.75 -7.00
C THR A 973 14.26 -50.41 -7.69
N HIS A 974 14.81 -50.43 -8.91
CA HIS A 974 15.00 -49.24 -9.74
C HIS A 974 13.68 -48.46 -9.97
N THR A 975 12.52 -49.12 -9.97
CA THR A 975 11.22 -48.47 -10.06
C THR A 975 10.86 -47.73 -8.77
N GLU A 976 11.03 -48.36 -7.60
CA GLU A 976 10.79 -47.69 -6.30
C GLU A 976 11.75 -46.51 -6.06
N LEU A 977 12.99 -46.57 -6.57
CA LEU A 977 13.95 -45.47 -6.52
C LEU A 977 13.56 -44.32 -7.47
N ALA A 978 13.05 -44.65 -8.66
CA ALA A 978 12.55 -43.65 -9.62
C ALA A 978 11.27 -42.96 -9.12
N GLU A 979 10.32 -43.74 -8.58
CA GLU A 979 9.09 -43.23 -7.97
C GLU A 979 9.41 -42.29 -6.79
N PHE A 980 10.36 -42.65 -5.92
CA PHE A 980 10.83 -41.76 -4.85
C PHE A 980 11.36 -40.42 -5.40
N LEU A 981 12.24 -40.44 -6.40
CA LEU A 981 12.81 -39.22 -6.98
C LEU A 981 11.75 -38.33 -7.64
N VAL A 982 10.83 -38.93 -8.41
CA VAL A 982 9.72 -38.19 -9.03
C VAL A 982 8.80 -37.61 -7.95
N THR A 983 8.46 -38.36 -6.90
CA THR A 983 7.67 -37.84 -5.77
C THR A 983 8.36 -36.67 -5.07
N PHE A 984 9.65 -36.76 -4.78
CA PHE A 984 10.41 -35.65 -4.20
C PHE A 984 10.38 -34.40 -5.10
N VAL A 985 10.54 -34.55 -6.42
CA VAL A 985 10.45 -33.42 -7.36
C VAL A 985 9.06 -32.80 -7.32
N VAL A 986 8.01 -33.62 -7.39
CA VAL A 986 6.61 -33.17 -7.30
C VAL A 986 6.37 -32.37 -6.01
N GLU A 987 6.86 -32.85 -4.87
CA GLU A 987 6.74 -32.20 -3.56
C GLU A 987 7.55 -30.89 -3.46
N GLN A 988 8.74 -30.80 -4.06
CA GLN A 988 9.63 -29.63 -3.96
C GLN A 988 9.46 -28.58 -5.07
N THR A 989 8.67 -28.88 -6.10
CA THR A 989 8.51 -28.00 -7.29
C THR A 989 7.05 -27.75 -7.68
N GLY A 990 6.12 -28.65 -7.31
CA GLY A 990 4.72 -28.59 -7.71
C GLY A 990 4.41 -29.10 -9.12
N TYR A 991 5.40 -29.60 -9.88
CA TYR A 991 5.13 -30.27 -11.15
C TYR A 991 4.31 -31.55 -10.94
N PRO A 992 3.31 -31.86 -11.79
CA PRO A 992 2.58 -33.12 -11.69
C PRO A 992 3.44 -34.30 -12.16
N SER A 993 3.26 -35.46 -11.53
CA SER A 993 4.15 -36.63 -11.65
C SER A 993 4.20 -37.28 -13.04
N ASP A 994 3.29 -36.91 -13.94
CA ASP A 994 3.22 -37.38 -15.33
C ASP A 994 3.98 -36.48 -16.32
N ILE A 995 4.53 -35.34 -15.86
CA ILE A 995 5.35 -34.41 -16.65
C ILE A 995 6.84 -34.43 -16.22
N VAL A 996 7.16 -34.98 -15.06
CA VAL A 996 8.55 -35.10 -14.55
C VAL A 996 9.28 -36.27 -15.24
N GLU A 997 9.98 -35.97 -16.34
CA GLU A 997 10.85 -36.93 -17.03
C GLU A 997 12.22 -37.07 -16.32
N LEU A 998 12.82 -38.27 -16.36
CA LEU A 998 14.05 -38.56 -15.61
C LEU A 998 15.31 -37.93 -16.24
N ASP A 999 15.32 -37.70 -17.55
CA ASP A 999 16.43 -37.04 -18.25
C ASP A 999 16.36 -35.50 -18.27
N ALA A 1000 15.30 -34.91 -17.68
CA ALA A 1000 15.18 -33.46 -17.49
C ALA A 1000 16.26 -32.90 -16.53
N ASP A 1001 16.76 -31.69 -16.82
CA ASP A 1001 17.77 -31.02 -16.00
C ASP A 1001 17.16 -30.49 -14.70
N LEU A 1002 17.79 -30.85 -13.59
CA LEU A 1002 17.37 -30.50 -12.25
C LEU A 1002 17.32 -28.99 -12.03
N GLU A 1003 18.25 -28.22 -12.60
CA GLU A 1003 18.29 -26.76 -12.42
C GLU A 1003 17.53 -26.02 -13.52
N ALA A 1004 17.73 -26.40 -14.79
CA ALA A 1004 17.18 -25.67 -15.93
C ALA A 1004 15.72 -26.01 -16.24
N ASP A 1005 15.32 -27.28 -16.13
CA ASP A 1005 13.97 -27.75 -16.49
C ASP A 1005 13.06 -27.95 -15.26
N LEU A 1006 13.64 -28.34 -14.12
CA LEU A 1006 12.90 -28.70 -12.90
C LEU A 1006 13.02 -27.71 -11.73
N GLY A 1007 13.89 -26.70 -11.78
CA GLY A 1007 13.99 -25.66 -10.73
C GLY A 1007 14.46 -26.17 -9.34
N ILE A 1008 15.16 -27.30 -9.30
CA ILE A 1008 15.85 -27.89 -8.14
C ILE A 1008 17.29 -27.36 -8.12
N ASP A 1009 17.44 -26.19 -7.50
CA ASP A 1009 18.73 -25.52 -7.26
C ASP A 1009 19.71 -26.33 -6.40
N SER A 1010 20.95 -25.85 -6.27
CA SER A 1010 22.02 -26.54 -5.52
C SER A 1010 21.71 -26.73 -4.01
N ILE A 1011 20.82 -25.94 -3.41
CA ILE A 1011 20.34 -26.11 -2.02
C ILE A 1011 19.30 -27.23 -1.98
N LYS A 1012 18.33 -27.23 -2.89
CA LYS A 1012 17.36 -28.33 -3.03
C LYS A 1012 18.04 -29.66 -3.42
N LYS A 1013 19.11 -29.63 -4.23
CA LYS A 1013 19.99 -30.79 -4.48
C LYS A 1013 20.69 -31.26 -3.19
N ALA A 1014 21.20 -30.35 -2.37
CA ALA A 1014 21.81 -30.72 -1.09
C ALA A 1014 20.78 -31.36 -0.12
N GLN A 1015 19.54 -30.84 -0.10
CA GLN A 1015 18.43 -31.43 0.64
C GLN A 1015 18.05 -32.82 0.08
N LEU A 1016 17.89 -32.96 -1.23
CA LEU A 1016 17.63 -34.23 -1.91
C LEU A 1016 18.66 -35.30 -1.54
N PHE A 1017 19.96 -34.99 -1.63
CA PHE A 1017 21.02 -35.93 -1.25
C PHE A 1017 21.08 -36.20 0.27
N GLY A 1018 20.63 -35.26 1.11
CA GLY A 1018 20.46 -35.45 2.55
C GLY A 1018 19.32 -36.43 2.88
N GLU A 1019 18.13 -36.21 2.31
CA GLU A 1019 16.96 -37.06 2.49
C GLU A 1019 17.16 -38.44 1.86
N ILE A 1020 17.82 -38.54 0.70
CA ILE A 1020 18.33 -39.81 0.15
C ILE A 1020 19.24 -40.52 1.15
N GLY A 1021 20.18 -39.79 1.75
CA GLY A 1021 21.13 -40.34 2.73
C GLY A 1021 20.43 -40.93 3.95
N GLU A 1022 19.44 -40.22 4.51
CA GLU A 1022 18.67 -40.68 5.65
C GLU A 1022 17.68 -41.81 5.29
N TYR A 1023 16.89 -41.64 4.23
CA TYR A 1023 15.82 -42.56 3.83
C TYR A 1023 16.33 -43.92 3.33
N PHE A 1024 17.42 -43.93 2.53
CA PHE A 1024 18.05 -45.16 2.04
C PHE A 1024 19.25 -45.60 2.89
N SER A 1025 19.54 -44.89 4.00
CA SER A 1025 20.69 -45.14 4.88
C SER A 1025 22.05 -45.14 4.17
N ILE A 1026 22.20 -44.30 3.14
CA ILE A 1026 23.44 -44.10 2.40
C ILE A 1026 24.33 -43.13 3.20
N PRO A 1027 25.54 -43.53 3.65
CA PRO A 1027 26.37 -42.65 4.47
C PRO A 1027 26.84 -41.41 3.68
N PRO A 1028 26.88 -40.22 4.31
CA PRO A 1028 27.19 -38.98 3.62
C PRO A 1028 28.63 -38.98 3.07
N ARG A 1029 28.75 -38.84 1.74
CA ARG A 1029 30.01 -38.79 1.01
C ARG A 1029 30.54 -37.36 0.91
N ALA A 1030 31.63 -37.08 1.61
CA ALA A 1030 32.31 -35.77 1.58
C ALA A 1030 33.12 -35.51 0.28
N ASP A 1031 33.21 -36.53 -0.58
CA ASP A 1031 33.81 -36.53 -1.91
C ASP A 1031 32.80 -36.21 -3.04
N LEU A 1032 31.50 -36.08 -2.73
CA LEU A 1032 30.47 -35.80 -3.73
C LEU A 1032 30.42 -34.30 -4.10
N SER A 1033 30.53 -34.00 -5.40
CA SER A 1033 30.10 -32.71 -5.95
C SER A 1033 28.66 -32.83 -6.48
N LEU A 1034 27.79 -31.90 -6.11
CA LEU A 1034 26.41 -31.87 -6.60
C LEU A 1034 26.34 -31.50 -8.10
N ASP A 1035 27.35 -30.80 -8.62
CA ASP A 1035 27.50 -30.44 -10.04
C ASP A 1035 27.62 -31.68 -10.95
N ALA A 1036 27.97 -32.85 -10.39
CA ALA A 1036 28.05 -34.11 -11.12
C ALA A 1036 26.67 -34.74 -11.42
N PHE A 1037 25.60 -34.16 -10.89
CA PHE A 1037 24.22 -34.63 -11.05
C PHE A 1037 23.36 -33.53 -11.70
N PRO A 1038 23.44 -33.38 -13.03
CA PRO A 1038 22.64 -32.39 -13.76
C PRO A 1038 21.18 -32.83 -13.90
N THR A 1039 20.87 -34.12 -14.09
CA THR A 1039 19.50 -34.62 -14.31
C THR A 1039 19.06 -35.64 -13.26
N LEU A 1040 17.75 -35.89 -13.14
CA LEU A 1040 17.21 -36.90 -12.21
C LEU A 1040 17.80 -38.30 -12.45
N GLN A 1041 18.05 -38.68 -13.70
CA GLN A 1041 18.64 -39.96 -14.07
C GLN A 1041 20.04 -40.12 -13.50
N HIS A 1042 20.84 -39.05 -13.39
CA HIS A 1042 22.15 -39.13 -12.74
C HIS A 1042 22.03 -39.40 -11.23
N VAL A 1043 21.00 -38.84 -10.57
CA VAL A 1043 20.69 -39.13 -9.15
C VAL A 1043 20.13 -40.55 -8.99
N LEU A 1044 19.35 -41.03 -9.96
CA LEU A 1044 18.80 -42.39 -9.98
C LEU A 1044 19.90 -43.45 -10.18
N ASP A 1045 20.82 -43.22 -11.12
CA ASP A 1045 21.97 -44.09 -11.35
C ASP A 1045 22.88 -44.13 -10.11
N PHE A 1046 23.10 -42.98 -9.45
CA PHE A 1046 23.77 -42.92 -8.15
C PHE A 1046 23.03 -43.70 -7.05
N LEU A 1047 21.70 -43.58 -6.96
CA LEU A 1047 20.89 -44.31 -5.99
C LEU A 1047 20.98 -45.82 -6.23
N VAL A 1048 20.88 -46.25 -7.48
CA VAL A 1048 21.04 -47.66 -7.88
C VAL A 1048 22.45 -48.15 -7.57
N GLU A 1049 23.50 -47.38 -7.89
CA GLU A 1049 24.89 -47.75 -7.56
C GLU A 1049 25.10 -47.83 -6.05
N ALA A 1050 24.64 -46.86 -5.26
CA ALA A 1050 24.82 -46.82 -3.81
C ALA A 1050 24.04 -47.93 -3.09
N THR A 1051 22.78 -48.18 -3.49
CA THR A 1051 21.94 -49.24 -2.92
C THR A 1051 22.27 -50.65 -3.43
N CYS A 1052 23.04 -50.77 -4.52
CA CYS A 1052 23.66 -52.05 -4.92
C CYS A 1052 25.07 -52.24 -4.34
N SER A 1053 25.85 -51.17 -4.13
CA SER A 1053 27.18 -51.22 -3.52
C SER A 1053 27.13 -51.62 -2.04
N SER A 1054 26.02 -51.35 -1.35
CA SER A 1054 25.76 -51.90 -0.01
C SER A 1054 25.69 -53.45 0.00
N GLN A 1055 25.47 -54.10 -1.15
CA GLN A 1055 25.56 -55.56 -1.31
C GLN A 1055 26.95 -56.05 -1.76
N VAL A 1056 27.92 -55.15 -2.01
CA VAL A 1056 29.31 -55.49 -2.39
C VAL A 1056 30.32 -54.68 -1.57
N ALA A 1057 30.09 -54.58 -0.25
CA ALA A 1057 30.99 -53.95 0.72
C ALA A 1057 31.37 -54.88 1.90
N SER A 1058 31.15 -56.19 1.77
CA SER A 1058 31.86 -57.20 2.56
C SER A 1058 33.19 -57.54 1.87
N ASP A 1059 34.32 -57.37 2.57
CA ASP A 1059 35.70 -57.40 2.04
C ASP A 1059 35.97 -56.18 1.11
N VAL A 1060 36.97 -55.31 1.30
CA VAL A 1060 38.29 -55.43 1.95
C VAL A 1060 38.72 -54.10 2.60
N TYR A 1061 39.50 -54.17 3.69
CA TYR A 1061 40.29 -53.07 4.24
C TYR A 1061 41.78 -53.38 4.01
N GLU A 1062 42.44 -52.78 3.00
CA GLU A 1062 43.93 -52.61 2.94
C GLU A 1062 44.40 -51.86 1.68
N ALA A 1063 45.48 -51.07 1.82
CA ALA A 1063 46.36 -50.51 0.77
C ALA A 1063 45.75 -49.49 -0.24
N GLU A 1064 46.48 -48.52 -0.81
CA GLU A 1064 47.73 -47.83 -0.42
C GLU A 1064 47.81 -46.44 -1.12
N PHE A 1065 48.92 -45.71 -0.95
CA PHE A 1065 49.24 -44.48 -1.70
C PHE A 1065 49.17 -44.65 -3.24
N THR A 1066 48.75 -43.61 -3.99
CA THR A 1066 49.69 -42.80 -4.83
C THR A 1066 49.03 -41.60 -5.55
N ASN A 1067 49.90 -40.70 -6.05
CA ASN A 1067 49.61 -39.55 -6.93
C ASN A 1067 48.99 -39.99 -8.30
N SER A 1068 48.49 -39.15 -9.22
CA SER A 1068 48.88 -37.76 -9.57
C SER A 1068 47.92 -37.05 -10.55
N GLU A 1069 48.05 -35.72 -10.67
CA GLU A 1069 47.76 -34.92 -11.90
C GLU A 1069 48.66 -35.38 -13.12
N PRO A 1070 48.61 -34.80 -14.35
CA PRO A 1070 47.83 -33.65 -14.88
C PRO A 1070 47.22 -33.85 -16.30
N ASP A 1071 46.79 -32.74 -16.94
CA ASP A 1071 46.90 -32.43 -18.39
C ASP A 1071 46.07 -33.25 -19.42
N SER A 1072 45.39 -32.69 -20.44
CA SER A 1072 45.55 -31.39 -21.13
C SER A 1072 44.57 -31.18 -22.32
N ALA A 1073 44.28 -29.91 -22.61
CA ALA A 1073 44.17 -29.27 -23.95
C ALA A 1073 43.42 -29.90 -25.15
N GLY A 1074 42.32 -29.23 -25.55
CA GLY A 1074 41.98 -28.97 -26.97
C GLY A 1074 40.93 -29.86 -27.66
N LEU A 1075 40.45 -29.56 -28.87
CA LEU A 1075 40.60 -28.38 -29.75
C LEU A 1075 39.48 -28.40 -30.84
N PHE A 1076 38.96 -27.23 -31.23
CA PHE A 1076 38.25 -26.91 -32.50
C PHE A 1076 37.07 -27.77 -33.05
N ALA A 1077 35.90 -27.12 -33.05
CA ALA A 1077 35.13 -26.69 -34.25
C ALA A 1077 34.19 -27.63 -35.07
N ASP A 1078 33.02 -27.06 -35.34
CA ASP A 1078 32.26 -27.05 -36.60
C ASP A 1078 31.71 -28.35 -37.25
N SER A 1079 30.37 -28.47 -37.13
CA SER A 1079 29.41 -28.28 -38.24
C SER A 1079 28.59 -29.48 -38.78
N LEU A 1080 27.26 -29.23 -38.78
CA LEU A 1080 26.26 -29.56 -39.81
C LEU A 1080 25.87 -31.03 -40.13
N SER A 1081 24.60 -31.29 -39.83
CA SER A 1081 23.54 -31.75 -40.76
C SER A 1081 23.00 -33.19 -40.71
N ARG A 1082 21.74 -33.26 -40.24
CA ARG A 1082 20.55 -33.91 -40.82
C ARG A 1082 20.43 -35.45 -40.96
N ASP A 1083 19.33 -35.92 -40.36
CA ASP A 1083 18.32 -36.84 -40.90
C ASP A 1083 18.67 -38.34 -41.12
N SER A 1084 18.11 -39.24 -40.30
CA SER A 1084 16.80 -39.91 -40.59
C SER A 1084 16.60 -41.35 -40.03
N PHE A 1085 15.31 -41.75 -39.95
CA PHE A 1085 14.75 -43.12 -39.80
C PHE A 1085 14.83 -43.91 -38.46
N SER A 1086 13.80 -43.73 -37.61
CA SER A 1086 12.68 -44.68 -37.40
C SER A 1086 12.92 -46.21 -37.44
N SER A 1087 12.37 -46.97 -36.46
CA SER A 1087 11.22 -47.89 -36.70
C SER A 1087 10.79 -48.86 -35.55
N THR A 1088 9.53 -48.75 -35.09
CA THR A 1088 8.45 -49.81 -34.95
C THR A 1088 8.65 -51.15 -34.19
N THR A 1089 7.66 -51.90 -33.63
CA THR A 1089 6.18 -51.78 -33.34
C THR A 1089 5.64 -52.99 -32.51
N ASN A 1090 4.37 -52.91 -32.03
CA ASN A 1090 3.43 -53.99 -31.58
C ASN A 1090 3.60 -54.51 -30.14
N GLY A 1091 2.55 -54.87 -29.36
CA GLY A 1091 1.07 -54.92 -29.55
C GLY A 1091 0.41 -55.59 -28.31
N VAL A 1092 -0.88 -56.00 -28.24
CA VAL A 1092 -1.99 -56.05 -29.24
C VAL A 1092 -3.37 -55.90 -28.55
N ALA A 1093 -4.22 -55.05 -29.15
CA ALA A 1093 -5.67 -54.81 -29.06
C ALA A 1093 -6.69 -55.94 -28.71
N GLU A 1094 -7.85 -55.51 -28.19
CA GLU A 1094 -9.18 -55.88 -28.72
C GLU A 1094 -10.08 -54.62 -28.72
N ALA A 1095 -11.29 -54.61 -29.33
CA ALA A 1095 -12.05 -53.38 -29.57
C ALA A 1095 -13.58 -53.55 -29.76
N VAL A 1096 -14.36 -52.50 -29.44
CA VAL A 1096 -15.76 -52.32 -29.91
C VAL A 1096 -15.95 -50.92 -30.51
N SER A 1097 -16.73 -50.85 -31.59
CA SER A 1097 -16.86 -49.71 -32.52
C SER A 1097 -18.10 -48.84 -32.27
N SER A 1098 -18.02 -47.52 -32.56
CA SER A 1098 -18.83 -46.94 -33.67
C SER A 1098 -18.60 -45.45 -34.01
N SER A 1099 -18.59 -45.16 -35.32
CA SER A 1099 -19.03 -43.91 -35.97
C SER A 1099 -18.28 -42.58 -35.72
N LYS A 1100 -17.21 -42.31 -36.47
CA LYS A 1100 -16.81 -40.93 -36.80
C LYS A 1100 -17.90 -40.20 -37.60
N ARG A 1101 -18.04 -38.89 -37.37
CA ARG A 1101 -18.52 -37.90 -38.38
C ARG A 1101 -17.39 -36.91 -38.62
N SER A 1102 -17.20 -36.49 -39.87
CA SER A 1102 -16.38 -35.34 -40.23
C SER A 1102 -17.30 -34.14 -40.46
N THR A 1103 -17.18 -33.10 -39.63
CA THR A 1103 -17.82 -31.80 -39.83
C THR A 1103 -16.79 -30.80 -40.33
N SER A 1104 -17.02 -30.26 -41.53
CA SER A 1104 -16.28 -29.08 -42.01
C SER A 1104 -16.84 -27.85 -41.30
N HIS A 1105 -16.10 -27.32 -40.33
CA HIS A 1105 -16.51 -26.15 -39.57
C HIS A 1105 -16.41 -24.86 -40.38
N SER A 1106 -17.29 -23.90 -40.12
CA SER A 1106 -17.22 -22.58 -40.76
C SER A 1106 -16.29 -21.65 -39.99
N VAL A 1107 -15.77 -20.60 -40.65
CA VAL A 1107 -14.91 -19.61 -39.99
C VAL A 1107 -15.68 -18.87 -38.89
N GLU A 1108 -17.00 -18.69 -39.06
CA GLU A 1108 -17.87 -18.13 -38.03
C GLU A 1108 -18.03 -19.07 -36.82
N GLU A 1109 -18.12 -20.39 -37.03
CA GLU A 1109 -18.16 -21.37 -35.92
C GLU A 1109 -16.85 -21.37 -35.13
N LEU A 1110 -15.70 -21.44 -35.82
CA LEU A 1110 -14.37 -21.42 -35.22
C LEU A 1110 -14.12 -20.11 -34.46
N SER A 1111 -14.48 -18.96 -35.05
CA SER A 1111 -14.38 -17.66 -34.39
C SER A 1111 -15.30 -17.56 -33.17
N SER A 1112 -16.51 -18.12 -33.24
CA SER A 1112 -17.46 -18.09 -32.12
C SER A 1112 -17.01 -18.96 -30.95
N PHE A 1113 -16.37 -20.11 -31.22
CA PHE A 1113 -15.73 -20.94 -30.19
C PHE A 1113 -14.63 -20.15 -29.47
N LEU A 1114 -13.71 -19.55 -30.24
CA LEU A 1114 -12.59 -18.76 -29.69
C LEU A 1114 -13.07 -17.56 -28.86
N THR A 1115 -14.06 -16.81 -29.35
CA THR A 1115 -14.67 -15.71 -28.58
C THR A 1115 -15.31 -16.22 -27.29
N ASN A 1116 -16.08 -17.32 -27.32
CA ASN A 1116 -16.74 -17.86 -26.13
C ASN A 1116 -15.74 -18.36 -25.08
N PHE A 1117 -14.66 -19.04 -25.49
CA PHE A 1117 -13.60 -19.47 -24.56
C PHE A 1117 -12.99 -18.28 -23.82
N VAL A 1118 -12.68 -17.19 -24.53
CA VAL A 1118 -12.14 -15.98 -23.89
C VAL A 1118 -13.18 -15.35 -22.97
N VAL A 1119 -14.44 -15.23 -23.37
CA VAL A 1119 -15.55 -14.75 -22.51
C VAL A 1119 -15.63 -15.55 -21.21
N GLU A 1120 -15.48 -16.87 -21.26
CA GLU A 1120 -15.54 -17.77 -20.10
C GLU A 1120 -14.29 -17.68 -19.21
N GLN A 1121 -13.09 -17.58 -19.80
CA GLN A 1121 -11.81 -17.54 -19.07
C GLN A 1121 -11.37 -16.13 -18.58
N THR A 1122 -12.16 -15.09 -18.88
CA THR A 1122 -11.82 -13.68 -18.55
C THR A 1122 -13.00 -12.85 -18.03
N GLY A 1123 -14.24 -13.25 -18.33
CA GLY A 1123 -15.44 -12.46 -18.06
C GLY A 1123 -15.68 -11.29 -19.03
N TYR A 1124 -14.90 -11.14 -20.11
CA TYR A 1124 -15.12 -10.06 -21.09
C TYR A 1124 -16.48 -10.19 -21.80
N PRO A 1125 -17.17 -9.07 -22.09
CA PRO A 1125 -18.32 -9.07 -23.01
C PRO A 1125 -17.91 -9.54 -24.41
N PRO A 1126 -18.73 -10.39 -25.10
CA PRO A 1126 -18.39 -10.95 -26.40
C PRO A 1126 -18.28 -9.92 -27.53
N ASP A 1127 -18.79 -8.70 -27.33
CA ASP A 1127 -18.65 -7.56 -28.24
C ASP A 1127 -17.34 -6.77 -28.07
N ILE A 1128 -16.49 -7.13 -27.09
CA ILE A 1128 -15.17 -6.52 -26.83
C ILE A 1128 -14.01 -7.43 -27.25
N VAL A 1129 -14.26 -8.74 -27.43
CA VAL A 1129 -13.23 -9.73 -27.82
C VAL A 1129 -12.96 -9.67 -29.33
N GLU A 1130 -12.04 -8.80 -29.74
CA GLU A 1130 -11.57 -8.69 -31.13
C GLU A 1130 -10.55 -9.79 -31.49
N LEU A 1131 -10.63 -10.33 -32.71
CA LEU A 1131 -9.70 -11.39 -33.16
C LEU A 1131 -8.23 -10.91 -33.27
N ASP A 1132 -8.01 -9.62 -33.48
CA ASP A 1132 -6.66 -9.04 -33.60
C ASP A 1132 -6.02 -8.70 -32.24
N ALA A 1133 -6.76 -8.83 -31.12
CA ALA A 1133 -6.26 -8.57 -29.78
C ALA A 1133 -5.22 -9.60 -29.34
N ASP A 1134 -4.19 -9.15 -28.62
CA ASP A 1134 -3.14 -10.00 -28.06
C ASP A 1134 -3.69 -10.86 -26.92
N LEU A 1135 -3.41 -12.16 -26.97
CA LEU A 1135 -3.89 -13.13 -26.01
C LEU A 1135 -3.39 -12.84 -24.60
N GLU A 1136 -2.13 -12.44 -24.43
CA GLU A 1136 -1.56 -12.16 -23.12
C GLU A 1136 -1.79 -10.69 -22.73
N ALA A 1137 -1.48 -9.74 -23.63
CA ALA A 1137 -1.43 -8.33 -23.30
C ALA A 1137 -2.79 -7.60 -23.36
N ASP A 1138 -3.70 -7.99 -24.25
CA ASP A 1138 -5.04 -7.39 -24.36
C ASP A 1138 -6.14 -8.24 -23.70
N LEU A 1139 -5.97 -9.58 -23.65
CA LEU A 1139 -7.01 -10.52 -23.23
C LEU A 1139 -6.73 -11.30 -21.93
N GLY A 1140 -5.50 -11.30 -21.38
CA GLY A 1140 -5.21 -12.00 -20.11
C GLY A 1140 -5.31 -13.54 -20.18
N ILE A 1141 -5.07 -14.11 -21.35
CA ILE A 1141 -4.88 -15.53 -21.64
C ILE A 1141 -3.37 -15.82 -21.61
N ASP A 1142 -2.87 -16.10 -20.41
CA ASP A 1142 -1.48 -16.52 -20.16
C ASP A 1142 -1.12 -17.86 -20.83
N SER A 1143 0.15 -18.26 -20.74
CA SER A 1143 0.67 -19.48 -21.36
C SER A 1143 -0.02 -20.78 -20.88
N ILE A 1144 -0.56 -20.81 -19.65
CA ILE A 1144 -1.31 -21.96 -19.11
C ILE A 1144 -2.71 -21.98 -19.75
N LYS A 1145 -3.39 -20.84 -19.81
CA LYS A 1145 -4.67 -20.72 -20.51
C LYS A 1145 -4.55 -20.91 -22.03
N LYS A 1146 -3.41 -20.59 -22.64
CA LYS A 1146 -3.08 -20.96 -24.03
C LYS A 1146 -2.97 -22.49 -24.17
N ALA A 1147 -2.26 -23.17 -23.26
CA ALA A 1147 -2.19 -24.63 -23.28
C ALA A 1147 -3.57 -25.29 -23.12
N GLN A 1148 -4.41 -24.77 -22.21
CA GLN A 1148 -5.81 -25.19 -22.06
C GLN A 1148 -6.62 -24.96 -23.35
N LEU A 1149 -6.52 -23.77 -23.96
CA LEU A 1149 -7.19 -23.46 -25.23
C LEU A 1149 -6.83 -24.45 -26.34
N PHE A 1150 -5.54 -24.79 -26.49
CA PHE A 1150 -5.10 -25.77 -27.48
C PHE A 1150 -5.53 -27.21 -27.13
N GLY A 1151 -5.65 -27.56 -25.84
CA GLY A 1151 -6.23 -28.81 -25.38
C GLY A 1151 -7.72 -28.93 -25.73
N GLU A 1152 -8.52 -27.93 -25.37
CA GLU A 1152 -9.96 -27.89 -25.69
C GLU A 1152 -10.22 -27.82 -27.20
N ILE A 1153 -9.39 -27.11 -27.96
CA ILE A 1153 -9.37 -27.17 -29.44
C ILE A 1153 -9.12 -28.60 -29.94
N GLY A 1154 -8.15 -29.30 -29.36
CA GLY A 1154 -7.80 -30.67 -29.71
C GLY A 1154 -8.95 -31.64 -29.49
N GLU A 1155 -9.62 -31.57 -28.34
CA GLU A 1155 -10.80 -32.39 -28.05
C GLU A 1155 -12.01 -32.00 -28.93
N TYR A 1156 -12.37 -30.72 -28.94
CA TYR A 1156 -13.61 -30.23 -29.55
C TYR A 1156 -13.61 -30.32 -31.09
N PHE A 1157 -12.47 -30.05 -31.73
CA PHE A 1157 -12.33 -30.15 -33.20
C PHE A 1157 -11.62 -31.44 -33.65
N SER A 1158 -11.26 -32.34 -32.73
CA SER A 1158 -10.53 -33.59 -33.01
C SER A 1158 -9.19 -33.39 -33.72
N ILE A 1159 -8.50 -32.28 -33.44
CA ILE A 1159 -7.15 -31.98 -33.94
C ILE A 1159 -6.14 -32.74 -33.06
N PRO A 1160 -5.24 -33.56 -33.62
CA PRO A 1160 -4.27 -34.31 -32.83
C PRO A 1160 -3.23 -33.37 -32.18
N PRO A 1161 -2.80 -33.62 -30.93
CA PRO A 1161 -1.76 -32.82 -30.28
C PRO A 1161 -0.44 -32.89 -31.06
N ARG A 1162 0.22 -31.73 -31.16
CA ARG A 1162 1.40 -31.48 -32.00
C ARG A 1162 2.54 -30.96 -31.13
N ALA A 1163 3.50 -31.83 -30.81
CA ALA A 1163 4.68 -31.50 -30.00
C ALA A 1163 5.68 -30.55 -30.70
N ASP A 1164 5.42 -30.20 -31.97
CA ASP A 1164 6.18 -29.24 -32.77
C ASP A 1164 5.65 -27.80 -32.70
N LEU A 1165 4.57 -27.52 -31.96
CA LEU A 1165 4.02 -26.17 -31.79
C LEU A 1165 4.61 -25.45 -30.57
N SER A 1166 5.19 -24.26 -30.76
CA SER A 1166 5.38 -23.31 -29.66
C SER A 1166 4.12 -22.44 -29.50
N LEU A 1167 3.69 -22.21 -28.26
CA LEU A 1167 2.58 -21.32 -27.93
C LEU A 1167 2.91 -19.83 -28.21
N ASP A 1168 4.19 -19.49 -28.38
CA ASP A 1168 4.66 -18.15 -28.77
C ASP A 1168 4.32 -17.80 -30.22
N GLU A 1169 4.08 -18.80 -31.09
CA GLU A 1169 3.65 -18.57 -32.48
C GLU A 1169 2.20 -18.07 -32.58
N PHE A 1170 1.48 -18.02 -31.45
CA PHE A 1170 0.08 -17.63 -31.34
C PHE A 1170 -0.09 -16.42 -30.42
N PRO A 1171 0.34 -15.20 -30.82
CA PRO A 1171 0.17 -14.00 -30.02
C PRO A 1171 -1.27 -13.47 -30.00
N THR A 1172 -2.10 -13.72 -31.03
CA THR A 1172 -3.48 -13.20 -31.09
C THR A 1172 -4.50 -14.28 -31.44
N LEU A 1173 -5.78 -14.06 -31.13
CA LEU A 1173 -6.88 -14.95 -31.51
C LEU A 1173 -6.94 -15.23 -33.02
N ARG A 1174 -6.54 -14.27 -33.88
CA ARG A 1174 -6.44 -14.47 -35.33
C ARG A 1174 -5.39 -15.52 -35.70
N HIS A 1175 -4.27 -15.59 -34.99
CA HIS A 1175 -3.25 -16.61 -35.26
C HIS A 1175 -3.80 -18.01 -34.92
N VAL A 1176 -4.52 -18.16 -33.81
CA VAL A 1176 -5.22 -19.40 -33.45
C VAL A 1176 -6.32 -19.73 -34.46
N LEU A 1177 -7.11 -18.75 -34.90
CA LEU A 1177 -8.15 -18.94 -35.92
C LEU A 1177 -7.57 -19.36 -37.28
N GLU A 1178 -6.46 -18.76 -37.71
CA GLU A 1178 -5.79 -19.16 -38.95
C GLU A 1178 -5.18 -20.56 -38.86
N PHE A 1179 -4.67 -20.96 -37.70
CA PHE A 1179 -4.25 -22.35 -37.46
C PHE A 1179 -5.44 -23.32 -37.53
N LEU A 1180 -6.53 -23.03 -36.82
CA LEU A 1180 -7.77 -23.81 -36.87
C LEU A 1180 -8.28 -23.96 -38.31
N VAL A 1181 -8.31 -22.87 -39.09
CA VAL A 1181 -8.77 -22.89 -40.50
C VAL A 1181 -7.82 -23.67 -41.42
N ARG A 1182 -6.53 -23.81 -41.08
CA ARG A 1182 -5.57 -24.64 -41.84
C ARG A 1182 -5.72 -26.12 -41.49
N GLU A 1183 -5.75 -26.47 -40.21
CA GLU A 1183 -5.84 -27.87 -39.75
C GLU A 1183 -7.24 -28.48 -39.93
N THR A 1184 -8.33 -27.70 -39.86
CA THR A 1184 -9.70 -28.19 -40.17
C THR A 1184 -10.04 -28.24 -41.68
N ALA A 1185 -9.12 -27.79 -42.54
CA ALA A 1185 -9.23 -27.87 -44.00
C ALA A 1185 -8.31 -28.95 -44.63
N ALA A 1186 -7.57 -29.72 -43.81
CA ALA A 1186 -6.63 -30.76 -44.21
C ALA A 1186 -7.25 -32.18 -44.22
#